data_AF-A0A1V5Y2U8-F1
#
_entry.id   AF-A0A1V5Y2U8-F1
#
_cell.length_a   1.000
_cell.length_b   1.000
_cell.length_c   1.000
_cell.angle_alpha   90.00
_cell.angle_beta   90.00
_cell.angle_gamma   90.00
#
_symmetry.space_group_name_H-M   'P 1'
#
loop_
_entity.id
_entity.type
_entity.pdbx_description
1 polymer ?
#
loop_
_entity_poly.entity_id
_entity_poly.type
_entity_poly.pdbx_seq_one_letter_code
_entity_poly.pdbx_strand_id
1 'polypeptide(L)'
;MRAFLSAFFIMMMFLIILSTSAAREISMEGRTILFEQEPTLFKKGRAAFAFDIPKEADIAQTAYAVFIKGKELKDAPELFLNGQRVDMEPLCRRDGMIYALPYGGLKLYEKNTLELATPDNSDLRSSPISLTVFSLFDYEETHFVRVFADVDIFAQPAKHPDQDKYDVLHYDLAIEIITTAARIPAAVLTAQGEVTADELTQVVLDFKNTNGGLTISKVTDDLGKSLAFTHNTASSWLIITLPRTYIKSEIWTVSVYYSGTPDSTALQSTFGAPFRRSTHDSTPIIYTFSQPYGARNWWPCKDVPEDKATIDLHITAPSQYTVVSNGKLLNSQDLGNGKKIWNYSETYPVVTYLVSICCTNYVYSGGTYTTQDGSKTMPVGHYLFPENTAIEQNALKGTLEALNLFAELYGEYPFINEKYVTATHGINSGMEHQTCTSMGPKNTSPEGRGRQNIHELAHQWFGDCVTCQHYDHLWLNEGFATYSEALFIERYTSKEAFHNYVNSWTIEDSPAIVGPEADRFRDALVYKKGAMVLHMLRHVLGDKKFFDAAKAYHAKYAYSTVLTPQLQAEYEVFYGASLDWFFNQWVYGTGRPSYVWGWTTQGNTLKVTITQNQVGNPFIMPVDIQVSDIKGRSKTFVVLNNQKTQTFDIELGDFVPFLVQFDPENWILKKSVTTTAPTPTLLSVEADGKGGAKIKWQSSGDNTSGFQLVMSDNLTTWTLVANKDVLGAAIKEYTVPALPVQKAFYFRIRAISSTGELTSFSDTYGFRTGASLNAPKILIVDGYDRWDTQGRGVNHAWAATHGQAVHEFGAPFDTCANEAIISGDILPSSYAALIWGSGEESTVESTFNVQEQAIIRNYLNNAGRFFVTGAEIGWDLDYKANGVEFYNNYLKADYVADDSNGAFTVTGLANTIFDGMSFGFNNGHPDSGYEVLYPDSIKAVQGGVTCLKYSDTYMAGVQFAGVFPSGIKEGRLVYFGFPFETIYPSTARNEVMARVLKFFGFESDYSVFPKSGFALH
;
A
#
# COMPACT_ATOMS: atom_id res chain seq x y z
N MET A 1 -3.28 -10.66 64.40
CA MET A 1 -2.45 -9.52 63.93
C MET A 1 -1.89 -9.70 62.51
N ARG A 2 -1.41 -10.87 62.07
CA ARG A 2 -1.09 -11.09 60.63
C ARG A 2 -2.30 -11.39 59.73
N ALA A 3 -3.44 -11.80 60.29
CA ALA A 3 -4.71 -11.96 59.54
C ALA A 3 -5.53 -10.66 59.40
N PHE A 4 -5.19 -9.58 60.12
CA PHE A 4 -5.90 -8.29 60.05
C PHE A 4 -5.29 -7.34 59.00
N LEU A 5 -4.03 -7.54 58.60
CA LEU A 5 -3.40 -6.77 57.53
C LEU A 5 -3.79 -7.26 56.11
N SER A 6 -4.16 -8.53 55.95
CA SER A 6 -4.60 -9.06 54.66
C SER A 6 -6.04 -8.69 54.32
N ALA A 7 -6.90 -8.51 55.33
CA ALA A 7 -8.30 -8.09 55.13
C ALA A 7 -8.41 -6.58 54.79
N PHE A 8 -7.49 -5.75 55.27
CA PHE A 8 -7.51 -4.31 54.96
C PHE A 8 -6.99 -4.00 53.54
N PHE A 9 -6.10 -4.85 53.00
CA PHE A 9 -5.62 -4.75 51.62
C PHE A 9 -6.65 -5.26 50.59
N ILE A 10 -7.48 -6.23 50.95
CA ILE A 10 -8.53 -6.77 50.06
C ILE A 10 -9.78 -5.87 50.09
N MET A 11 -10.05 -5.16 51.19
CA MET A 11 -11.18 -4.22 51.27
C MET A 11 -10.91 -2.86 50.61
N MET A 12 -9.64 -2.51 50.31
CA MET A 12 -9.27 -1.30 49.55
C MET A 12 -9.22 -1.52 48.04
N MET A 13 -9.22 -2.77 47.56
CA MET A 13 -9.36 -3.11 46.13
C MET A 13 -10.82 -3.15 45.64
N PHE A 14 -11.80 -3.16 46.55
CA PHE A 14 -13.23 -3.27 46.21
C PHE A 14 -14.02 -1.95 46.30
N LEU A 15 -13.33 -0.81 46.38
CA LEU A 15 -13.98 0.52 46.38
C LEU A 15 -13.50 1.45 45.26
N ILE A 16 -12.98 0.87 44.18
CA ILE A 16 -12.67 1.55 42.92
C ILE A 16 -13.56 0.96 41.83
N ILE A 17 -14.86 1.14 41.97
CA ILE A 17 -15.79 1.01 40.83
C ILE A 17 -16.75 2.18 40.98
N LEU A 18 -16.48 3.27 40.26
CA LEU A 18 -17.47 4.23 39.77
C LEU A 18 -16.77 5.14 38.74
N SER A 19 -16.91 4.69 37.49
CA SER A 19 -16.94 5.44 36.21
C SER A 19 -15.74 6.31 35.81
N THR A 20 -15.00 5.84 34.81
CA THR A 20 -14.20 6.64 33.87
C THR A 20 -15.10 7.16 32.72
N SER A 21 -14.93 8.42 32.30
CA SER A 21 -15.63 9.02 31.14
C SER A 21 -15.41 8.33 29.80
N ALA A 22 -14.34 7.54 29.65
CA ALA A 22 -14.04 6.74 28.45
C ALA A 22 -15.18 5.77 28.07
N ALA A 23 -16.04 5.40 29.02
CA ALA A 23 -17.17 4.52 28.77
C ALA A 23 -18.26 5.06 27.83
N ARG A 24 -18.23 6.36 27.50
CA ARG A 24 -19.27 7.03 26.70
C ARG A 24 -19.07 6.95 25.18
N GLU A 25 -17.92 6.52 24.69
CA GLU A 25 -17.56 6.66 23.28
C GLU A 25 -17.98 5.48 22.38
N ILE A 26 -18.28 4.32 22.97
CA ILE A 26 -18.82 3.17 22.21
C ILE A 26 -20.33 3.36 22.04
N SER A 27 -20.71 4.01 20.93
CA SER A 27 -22.10 4.16 20.49
C SER A 27 -22.55 2.93 19.71
N MET A 28 -23.78 2.48 20.00
CA MET A 28 -24.46 1.43 19.24
C MET A 28 -25.20 1.98 18.00
N GLU A 29 -25.23 3.30 17.83
CA GLU A 29 -25.89 3.95 16.70
C GLU A 29 -25.13 3.62 15.39
N GLY A 30 -25.87 3.17 14.36
CA GLY A 30 -25.29 2.74 13.09
C GLY A 30 -24.63 1.35 13.09
N ARG A 31 -24.69 0.59 14.19
CA ARG A 31 -24.06 -0.74 14.31
C ARG A 31 -24.95 -1.86 13.80
N THR A 32 -24.31 -2.94 13.37
CA THR A 32 -24.99 -4.22 13.17
C THR A 32 -25.32 -4.82 14.52
N ILE A 33 -26.60 -4.74 14.92
CA ILE A 33 -27.11 -5.40 16.11
C ILE A 33 -27.40 -6.86 15.75
N LEU A 34 -26.65 -7.78 16.35
CA LEU A 34 -26.84 -9.23 16.16
C LEU A 34 -27.98 -9.77 17.03
N PHE A 35 -28.20 -9.15 18.19
CA PHE A 35 -29.18 -9.61 19.16
C PHE A 35 -29.54 -8.49 20.14
N GLU A 36 -30.82 -8.29 20.42
CA GLU A 36 -31.29 -7.43 21.51
C GLU A 36 -32.54 -8.06 22.15
N GLN A 37 -32.43 -8.57 23.38
CA GLN A 37 -33.59 -9.11 24.10
C GLN A 37 -33.46 -9.00 25.63
N GLU A 38 -34.61 -9.17 26.29
CA GLU A 38 -34.74 -9.44 27.72
C GLU A 38 -34.42 -10.92 28.05
N PRO A 39 -34.13 -11.26 29.32
CA PRO A 39 -33.64 -12.59 29.67
C PRO A 39 -34.70 -13.67 29.43
N THR A 40 -34.28 -14.78 28.80
CA THR A 40 -35.17 -15.91 28.51
C THR A 40 -35.41 -16.82 29.72
N LEU A 41 -34.52 -16.76 30.72
CA LEU A 41 -34.63 -17.53 31.96
C LEU A 41 -33.95 -16.79 33.12
N PHE A 42 -34.62 -16.71 34.28
CA PHE A 42 -34.05 -16.24 35.53
C PHE A 42 -33.88 -17.39 36.52
N LYS A 43 -32.70 -17.46 37.13
CA LYS A 43 -32.42 -18.22 38.37
C LYS A 43 -31.84 -17.24 39.39
N LYS A 44 -31.89 -17.56 40.69
CA LYS A 44 -31.30 -16.70 41.72
C LYS A 44 -29.82 -16.43 41.36
N GLY A 45 -29.44 -15.15 41.26
CA GLY A 45 -28.11 -14.72 40.87
C GLY A 45 -27.74 -14.88 39.39
N ARG A 46 -28.63 -15.38 38.53
CA ARG A 46 -28.28 -15.73 37.13
C ARG A 46 -29.38 -15.38 36.13
N ALA A 47 -28.99 -14.85 34.98
CA ALA A 47 -29.87 -14.56 33.85
C ALA A 47 -29.27 -15.15 32.57
N ALA A 48 -30.06 -15.93 31.81
CA ALA A 48 -29.60 -16.58 30.59
C ALA A 48 -30.34 -16.06 29.35
N PHE A 49 -29.56 -15.89 28.28
CA PHE A 49 -29.98 -15.42 26.97
C PHE A 49 -29.54 -16.45 25.95
N ALA A 50 -30.37 -16.71 24.95
CA ALA A 50 -29.98 -17.56 23.84
C ALA A 50 -30.41 -16.92 22.53
N PHE A 51 -29.52 -16.92 21.56
CA PHE A 51 -29.71 -16.22 20.30
C PHE A 51 -29.01 -16.91 19.14
N ASP A 52 -29.56 -16.71 17.96
CA ASP A 52 -28.99 -17.17 16.70
C ASP A 52 -28.41 -15.95 15.97
N ILE A 53 -27.27 -16.14 15.31
CA ILE A 53 -26.67 -15.08 14.48
C ILE A 53 -27.37 -15.11 13.11
N PRO A 54 -27.97 -14.00 12.63
CA PRO A 54 -28.66 -13.96 11.36
C PRO A 54 -27.74 -14.36 10.20
N LYS A 55 -28.25 -15.14 9.23
CA LYS A 55 -27.48 -15.50 8.02
C LYS A 55 -27.12 -14.30 7.16
N GLU A 56 -27.87 -13.21 7.25
CA GLU A 56 -27.58 -11.96 6.54
C GLU A 56 -26.50 -11.11 7.22
N ALA A 57 -26.06 -11.47 8.44
CA ALA A 57 -24.94 -10.82 9.13
C ALA A 57 -23.56 -11.29 8.63
N ASP A 58 -23.51 -11.89 7.43
CA ASP A 58 -22.30 -12.39 6.76
C ASP A 58 -21.45 -11.22 6.24
N ILE A 59 -20.84 -10.43 7.13
CA ILE A 59 -20.15 -9.19 6.74
C ILE A 59 -18.96 -8.87 7.67
N ALA A 60 -17.76 -9.11 7.16
CA ALA A 60 -16.50 -8.33 7.29
C ALA A 60 -15.95 -7.84 8.65
N GLN A 61 -16.59 -8.04 9.80
CA GLN A 61 -16.08 -7.58 11.10
C GLN A 61 -15.67 -8.73 12.03
N THR A 62 -14.52 -8.54 12.67
CA THR A 62 -13.77 -9.55 13.42
C THR A 62 -14.04 -9.55 14.93
N ALA A 63 -14.69 -8.51 15.47
CA ALA A 63 -14.91 -8.32 16.90
C ALA A 63 -16.34 -7.88 17.23
N TYR A 64 -16.86 -8.36 18.36
CA TYR A 64 -18.21 -8.06 18.85
C TYR A 64 -18.16 -7.67 20.33
N ALA A 65 -19.18 -6.93 20.78
CA ALA A 65 -19.36 -6.61 22.19
C ALA A 65 -20.79 -6.90 22.64
N VAL A 66 -20.93 -7.03 23.95
CA VAL A 66 -22.20 -7.21 24.66
C VAL A 66 -22.43 -6.00 25.54
N PHE A 67 -23.48 -5.24 25.27
CA PHE A 67 -23.99 -4.23 26.19
C PHE A 67 -25.10 -4.82 27.06
N ILE A 68 -24.90 -4.80 28.38
CA ILE A 68 -25.89 -5.16 29.38
C ILE A 68 -26.44 -3.89 29.99
N LYS A 69 -27.66 -3.52 29.63
CA LYS A 69 -28.34 -2.32 30.12
C LYS A 69 -29.00 -2.62 31.46
N GLY A 70 -28.77 -1.79 32.48
CA GLY A 70 -29.38 -1.96 33.81
C GLY A 70 -28.89 -0.92 34.81
N LYS A 71 -29.81 -0.11 35.37
CA LYS A 71 -29.49 1.03 36.25
C LYS A 71 -28.95 0.68 37.64
N GLU A 72 -29.02 -0.58 38.06
CA GLU A 72 -28.72 -1.01 39.45
C GLU A 72 -27.69 -2.16 39.55
N LEU A 73 -26.88 -2.39 38.52
CA LEU A 73 -25.77 -3.37 38.59
C LEU A 73 -24.65 -2.79 39.47
N LYS A 74 -24.78 -2.96 40.80
CA LYS A 74 -23.85 -2.41 41.80
C LYS A 74 -22.44 -3.00 41.69
N ASP A 75 -22.34 -4.25 41.25
CA ASP A 75 -21.09 -4.97 40.95
C ASP A 75 -21.17 -5.53 39.53
N ALA A 76 -20.03 -5.58 38.82
CA ALA A 76 -19.96 -6.12 37.47
C ALA A 76 -20.37 -7.61 37.47
N PRO A 77 -21.43 -8.01 36.75
CA PRO A 77 -21.79 -9.42 36.65
C PRO A 77 -20.69 -10.19 35.89
N GLU A 78 -20.46 -11.44 36.28
CA GLU A 78 -19.66 -12.35 35.48
C GLU A 78 -20.44 -12.72 34.22
N LEU A 79 -19.80 -12.57 33.06
CA LEU A 79 -20.39 -12.93 31.77
C LEU A 79 -19.84 -14.28 31.30
N PHE A 80 -20.72 -15.16 30.84
CA PHE A 80 -20.35 -16.42 30.22
C PHE A 80 -20.91 -16.50 28.80
N LEU A 81 -20.05 -16.69 27.81
CA LEU A 81 -20.43 -16.95 26.42
C LEU A 81 -20.24 -18.44 26.13
N ASN A 82 -21.30 -19.11 25.69
CA ASN A 82 -21.29 -20.54 25.34
C ASN A 82 -20.73 -21.43 26.47
N GLY A 83 -20.96 -21.05 27.72
CA GLY A 83 -20.48 -21.74 28.92
C GLY A 83 -19.02 -21.45 29.30
N GLN A 84 -18.30 -20.63 28.53
CA GLN A 84 -16.97 -20.13 28.86
C GLN A 84 -17.09 -18.76 29.51
N ARG A 85 -16.35 -18.53 30.60
CA ARG A 85 -16.27 -17.22 31.22
C ARG A 85 -15.61 -16.24 30.25
N VAL A 86 -16.19 -15.06 30.10
CA VAL A 86 -15.57 -13.94 29.40
C VAL A 86 -14.61 -13.30 30.40
N ASP A 87 -13.32 -13.67 30.31
CA ASP A 87 -12.24 -13.16 31.17
C ASP A 87 -11.76 -11.78 30.67
N MET A 88 -12.69 -10.83 30.59
CA MET A 88 -12.42 -9.41 30.37
C MET A 88 -13.31 -8.59 31.30
N GLU A 89 -12.73 -7.60 31.96
CA GLU A 89 -13.47 -6.64 32.77
C GLU A 89 -14.36 -5.76 31.85
N PRO A 90 -15.59 -5.41 32.27
CA PRO A 90 -16.47 -4.61 31.45
C PRO A 90 -16.20 -3.10 31.51
N LEU A 91 -16.51 -2.44 30.40
CA LEU A 91 -16.62 -0.99 30.30
C LEU A 91 -17.93 -0.49 30.94
N CYS A 92 -17.83 0.25 32.05
CA CYS A 92 -18.97 0.66 32.88
C CYS A 92 -19.64 1.97 32.42
N ARG A 93 -20.92 1.93 32.01
CA ARG A 93 -21.74 3.11 31.60
C ARG A 93 -22.79 3.50 32.66
N ARG A 94 -23.32 4.72 32.55
CA ARG A 94 -24.44 5.22 33.41
C ARG A 94 -25.71 4.37 33.24
N ASP A 95 -25.88 3.72 32.10
CA ASP A 95 -27.06 2.92 31.73
C ASP A 95 -26.79 1.41 31.63
N GLY A 96 -25.56 0.93 31.87
CA GLY A 96 -25.22 -0.48 31.72
C GLY A 96 -23.72 -0.77 31.69
N MET A 97 -23.33 -1.94 31.17
CA MET A 97 -21.95 -2.44 31.09
C MET A 97 -21.67 -2.99 29.69
N ILE A 98 -20.51 -2.71 29.09
CA ILE A 98 -20.10 -3.26 27.78
C ILE A 98 -18.94 -4.25 27.98
N TYR A 99 -19.09 -5.48 27.50
CA TYR A 99 -18.05 -6.51 27.50
C TYR A 99 -17.61 -6.75 26.06
N ALA A 100 -16.31 -6.73 25.78
CA ALA A 100 -15.81 -7.29 24.54
C ALA A 100 -16.02 -8.82 24.55
N LEU A 101 -16.38 -9.39 23.40
CA LEU A 101 -16.46 -10.83 23.24
C LEU A 101 -15.12 -11.37 22.72
N PRO A 102 -14.67 -12.54 23.19
CA PRO A 102 -13.46 -13.15 22.68
C PRO A 102 -13.61 -13.47 21.18
N TYR A 103 -12.54 -13.19 20.41
CA TYR A 103 -12.48 -13.49 18.99
C TYR A 103 -12.81 -14.96 18.72
N GLY A 104 -13.74 -15.23 17.81
CA GLY A 104 -14.20 -16.59 17.48
C GLY A 104 -15.03 -17.27 18.58
N GLY A 105 -15.39 -16.57 19.67
CA GLY A 105 -16.24 -17.10 20.74
C GLY A 105 -17.72 -17.26 20.35
N LEU A 106 -18.17 -16.48 19.36
CA LEU A 106 -19.49 -16.59 18.75
C LEU A 106 -19.51 -17.72 17.72
N LYS A 107 -20.43 -18.67 17.89
CA LYS A 107 -20.64 -19.76 16.94
C LYS A 107 -21.53 -19.28 15.80
N LEU A 108 -20.97 -19.22 14.59
CA LEU A 108 -21.74 -18.90 13.39
C LEU A 108 -22.69 -20.05 13.05
N TYR A 109 -23.91 -19.73 12.63
CA TYR A 109 -24.93 -20.69 12.20
C TYR A 109 -25.38 -21.71 13.26
N GLU A 110 -24.98 -21.51 14.52
CA GLU A 110 -25.40 -22.28 15.68
C GLU A 110 -25.98 -21.35 16.75
N LYS A 111 -26.71 -21.94 17.69
CA LYS A 111 -27.28 -21.22 18.82
C LYS A 111 -26.18 -20.83 19.81
N ASN A 112 -26.08 -19.53 20.10
CA ASN A 112 -25.21 -18.99 21.13
C ASN A 112 -25.98 -18.82 22.44
N THR A 113 -25.30 -18.95 23.57
CA THR A 113 -25.85 -18.67 24.90
C THR A 113 -24.99 -17.65 25.64
N LEU A 114 -25.62 -16.62 26.20
CA LEU A 114 -24.99 -15.72 27.16
C LEU A 114 -25.61 -15.92 28.54
N GLU A 115 -24.78 -16.00 29.57
CA GLU A 115 -25.24 -16.09 30.96
C GLU A 115 -24.57 -14.99 31.78
N LEU A 116 -25.38 -14.24 32.52
CA LEU A 116 -24.93 -13.28 33.53
C LEU A 116 -25.01 -13.95 34.90
N ALA A 117 -23.98 -13.80 35.72
CA ALA A 117 -23.99 -14.21 37.12
C ALA A 117 -23.57 -13.06 38.04
N THR A 118 -24.39 -12.70 39.02
CA THR A 118 -24.04 -11.67 40.01
C THR A 118 -23.06 -12.24 41.05
N PRO A 119 -21.96 -11.56 41.38
CA PRO A 119 -21.00 -12.02 42.38
C PRO A 119 -21.62 -12.26 43.78
N ASP A 120 -22.63 -11.48 44.15
CA ASP A 120 -23.32 -11.52 45.44
C ASP A 120 -24.57 -12.42 45.46
N ASN A 121 -24.88 -13.08 44.33
CA ASN A 121 -26.06 -13.93 44.14
C ASN A 121 -27.41 -13.19 44.33
N SER A 122 -27.42 -11.88 44.08
CA SER A 122 -28.62 -11.02 44.10
C SER A 122 -29.63 -11.43 43.01
N ASP A 123 -30.92 -11.20 43.27
CA ASP A 123 -31.97 -11.61 42.34
C ASP A 123 -32.09 -10.60 41.19
N LEU A 124 -31.62 -10.99 40.00
CA LEU A 124 -31.69 -10.15 38.79
C LEU A 124 -33.12 -9.84 38.33
N ARG A 125 -34.16 -10.48 38.89
CA ARG A 125 -35.57 -10.20 38.56
C ARG A 125 -36.08 -8.86 39.07
N SER A 126 -35.42 -8.24 40.06
CA SER A 126 -35.84 -6.96 40.61
C SER A 126 -35.38 -5.75 39.79
N SER A 127 -34.53 -5.97 38.76
CA SER A 127 -33.95 -4.92 37.93
C SER A 127 -34.22 -5.21 36.45
N PRO A 128 -34.82 -4.31 35.66
CA PRO A 128 -34.98 -4.52 34.22
C PRO A 128 -33.59 -4.52 33.55
N ILE A 129 -33.21 -5.66 32.95
CA ILE A 129 -31.90 -5.86 32.33
C ILE A 129 -32.09 -6.34 30.90
N SER A 130 -31.65 -5.54 29.92
CA SER A 130 -31.60 -5.97 28.53
C SER A 130 -30.16 -6.21 28.08
N LEU A 131 -29.99 -7.13 27.14
CA LEU A 131 -28.68 -7.44 26.55
C LEU A 131 -28.71 -7.14 25.06
N THR A 132 -27.73 -6.40 24.59
CA THR A 132 -27.51 -6.15 23.16
C THR A 132 -26.14 -6.64 22.72
N VAL A 133 -26.08 -7.49 21.70
CA VAL A 133 -24.84 -7.89 21.02
C VAL A 133 -24.72 -7.07 19.75
N PHE A 134 -23.61 -6.37 19.59
CA PHE A 134 -23.36 -5.49 18.45
C PHE A 134 -21.91 -5.61 18.01
N SER A 135 -21.64 -5.22 16.77
CA SER A 135 -20.30 -5.27 16.20
C SER A 135 -19.40 -4.12 16.70
N LEU A 136 -18.12 -4.42 16.94
CA LEU A 136 -17.10 -3.43 17.29
C LEU A 136 -16.38 -2.94 16.03
N PHE A 137 -15.95 -1.68 16.03
CA PHE A 137 -14.94 -1.21 15.09
C PHE A 137 -13.53 -1.53 15.63
N ASP A 138 -12.55 -1.71 14.74
CA ASP A 138 -11.17 -2.14 15.07
C ASP A 138 -10.47 -1.22 16.10
N TYR A 139 -10.84 0.07 16.14
CA TYR A 139 -10.32 1.03 17.13
C TYR A 139 -10.86 0.79 18.55
N GLU A 140 -12.09 0.28 18.68
CA GLU A 140 -12.72 0.02 19.98
C GLU A 140 -12.13 -1.24 20.61
N GLU A 141 -11.83 -2.27 19.82
CA GLU A 141 -11.08 -3.45 20.26
C GLU A 141 -9.71 -3.04 20.84
N THR A 142 -8.99 -2.18 20.12
CA THR A 142 -7.71 -1.63 20.58
C THR A 142 -7.85 -0.83 21.87
N HIS A 143 -8.96 -0.09 22.03
CA HIS A 143 -9.29 0.66 23.25
C HIS A 143 -9.59 -0.27 24.44
N PHE A 144 -10.35 -1.37 24.24
CA PHE A 144 -10.57 -2.39 25.28
C PHE A 144 -9.25 -2.97 25.79
N VAL A 145 -8.30 -3.26 24.90
CA VAL A 145 -6.98 -3.80 25.28
C VAL A 145 -6.23 -2.84 26.22
N ARG A 146 -6.32 -1.51 26.03
CA ARG A 146 -5.62 -0.51 26.87
C ARG A 146 -6.21 -0.35 28.26
N VAL A 147 -7.55 -0.42 28.39
CA VAL A 147 -8.22 -0.30 29.70
C VAL A 147 -7.84 -1.46 30.63
N PHE A 148 -7.49 -2.62 30.07
CA PHE A 148 -7.35 -3.88 30.82
C PHE A 148 -6.01 -4.61 30.68
N ALA A 149 -5.01 -3.99 30.04
CA ALA A 149 -3.67 -4.58 29.94
C ALA A 149 -2.92 -4.56 31.28
N ASP A 150 -2.50 -5.73 31.75
CA ASP A 150 -1.62 -5.92 32.90
C ASP A 150 -0.17 -5.53 32.55
N VAL A 151 0.35 -4.51 33.26
CA VAL A 151 1.76 -4.20 33.60
C VAL A 151 2.79 -4.00 32.45
N ASP A 152 3.54 -2.90 32.53
CA ASP A 152 4.68 -2.42 31.70
C ASP A 152 4.41 -1.52 30.46
N ILE A 153 3.19 -0.99 30.33
CA ILE A 153 2.89 0.10 29.37
C ILE A 153 3.18 1.44 30.08
N PHE A 154 3.67 2.47 29.37
CA PHE A 154 3.63 3.86 29.86
C PHE A 154 2.17 4.33 29.86
N ALA A 155 1.30 3.64 30.57
CA ALA A 155 -0.13 3.89 30.56
C ALA A 155 -0.38 5.34 30.96
N GLN A 156 -1.24 6.02 30.19
CA GLN A 156 -1.81 7.31 30.59
C GLN A 156 -2.18 7.24 32.07
N PRO A 157 -1.64 8.14 32.92
CA PRO A 157 -1.91 8.09 34.34
C PRO A 157 -3.41 8.06 34.60
N ALA A 158 -3.84 7.24 35.57
CA ALA A 158 -5.24 7.10 35.88
C ALA A 158 -5.88 8.47 36.18
N LYS A 159 -6.94 8.79 35.42
CA LYS A 159 -7.76 9.98 35.62
C LYS A 159 -8.68 9.76 36.83
N HIS A 160 -8.80 10.76 37.70
CA HIS A 160 -9.77 10.68 38.79
C HIS A 160 -11.19 10.90 38.25
N PRO A 161 -12.21 10.09 38.59
CA PRO A 161 -13.58 10.22 38.07
C PRO A 161 -14.19 11.63 38.17
N ASP A 162 -13.90 12.36 39.26
CA ASP A 162 -14.41 13.74 39.41
C ASP A 162 -13.82 14.74 38.43
N GLN A 163 -12.67 14.46 37.79
CA GLN A 163 -12.13 15.32 36.73
C GLN A 163 -13.04 15.35 35.48
N ASP A 164 -13.95 14.38 35.34
CA ASP A 164 -14.96 14.35 34.27
C ASP A 164 -16.20 15.20 34.57
N LYS A 165 -16.30 15.72 35.80
CA LYS A 165 -17.46 16.50 36.27
C LYS A 165 -17.31 17.99 36.05
N TYR A 166 -16.19 18.44 35.49
CA TYR A 166 -15.93 19.82 35.16
C TYR A 166 -14.98 19.97 33.97
N ASP A 167 -15.04 21.16 33.37
CA ASP A 167 -14.14 21.67 32.34
C ASP A 167 -13.32 22.82 32.94
N VAL A 168 -11.99 22.81 32.78
CA VAL A 168 -11.16 23.91 33.26
C VAL A 168 -11.09 24.98 32.19
N LEU A 169 -11.54 26.19 32.52
CA LEU A 169 -11.61 27.30 31.56
C LEU A 169 -10.32 28.12 31.53
N HIS A 170 -9.71 28.32 32.70
CA HIS A 170 -8.58 29.21 32.86
C HIS A 170 -7.65 28.82 34.01
N TYR A 171 -6.36 29.00 33.78
CA TYR A 171 -5.31 28.94 34.79
C TYR A 171 -4.61 30.30 34.91
N ASP A 172 -4.41 30.79 36.13
CA ASP A 172 -3.53 31.91 36.45
C ASP A 172 -2.39 31.35 37.32
N LEU A 173 -1.18 31.30 36.76
CA LEU A 173 -0.02 30.71 37.41
C LEU A 173 1.05 31.76 37.69
N ALA A 174 1.19 32.12 38.97
CA ALA A 174 2.31 32.89 39.48
C ALA A 174 3.41 31.96 40.00
N ILE A 175 4.62 32.09 39.48
CA ILE A 175 5.74 31.20 39.81
C ILE A 175 7.06 31.97 39.93
N GLU A 176 7.79 31.72 41.03
CA GLU A 176 9.17 32.18 41.18
C GLU A 176 10.15 31.11 40.70
N ILE A 177 11.17 31.54 39.95
CA ILE A 177 12.24 30.69 39.43
C ILE A 177 13.58 31.19 39.94
N ILE A 178 14.44 30.25 40.33
CA ILE A 178 15.87 30.48 40.56
C ILE A 178 16.69 29.65 39.59
N THR A 179 17.82 30.18 39.12
CA THR A 179 18.69 29.48 38.14
C THR A 179 19.83 28.68 38.81
N THR A 180 20.00 28.84 40.13
CA THR A 180 21.02 28.15 40.93
C THR A 180 20.63 26.72 41.32
N ALA A 181 19.34 26.38 41.30
CA ALA A 181 18.84 25.04 41.60
C ALA A 181 17.52 24.78 40.85
N ALA A 182 17.20 23.51 40.57
CA ALA A 182 15.88 23.10 40.04
C ALA A 182 14.84 23.12 41.17
N ARG A 183 14.48 24.32 41.64
CA ARG A 183 13.57 24.52 42.78
C ARG A 183 12.64 25.70 42.50
N ILE A 184 11.38 25.56 42.93
CA ILE A 184 10.35 26.58 42.91
C ILE A 184 10.26 27.17 44.34
N PRO A 185 10.75 28.41 44.57
CA PRO A 185 10.70 29.01 45.91
C PRO A 185 9.29 29.32 46.39
N ALA A 186 8.42 29.76 45.50
CA ALA A 186 7.02 30.04 45.75
C ALA A 186 6.24 29.98 44.43
N ALA A 187 5.04 29.43 44.49
CA ALA A 187 4.09 29.46 43.38
C ALA A 187 2.65 29.48 43.89
N VAL A 188 1.78 30.09 43.11
CA VAL A 188 0.33 30.12 43.30
C VAL A 188 -0.31 29.82 41.97
N LEU A 189 -1.10 28.74 41.94
CA LEU A 189 -2.01 28.47 40.83
C LEU A 189 -3.41 28.89 41.24
N THR A 190 -4.10 29.67 40.44
CA THR A 190 -5.56 29.83 40.51
C THR A 190 -6.18 29.13 39.31
N ALA A 191 -7.03 28.14 39.57
CA ALA A 191 -7.76 27.41 38.53
C ALA A 191 -9.24 27.79 38.60
N GLN A 192 -9.83 28.05 37.43
CA GLN A 192 -11.25 28.32 37.27
C GLN A 192 -11.85 27.32 36.28
N GLY A 193 -12.99 26.73 36.63
CA GLY A 193 -13.68 25.80 35.75
C GLY A 193 -15.19 25.83 35.89
N GLU A 194 -15.86 25.26 34.90
CA GLU A 194 -17.31 25.09 34.84
C GLU A 194 -17.71 23.66 35.22
N VAL A 195 -18.74 23.52 36.05
CA VAL A 195 -19.30 22.20 36.37
C VAL A 195 -20.09 21.66 35.18
N THR A 196 -19.74 20.46 34.71
CA THR A 196 -20.42 19.79 33.58
C THR A 196 -21.40 18.71 34.04
N ALA A 197 -21.25 18.20 35.27
CA ALA A 197 -22.12 17.21 35.89
C ALA A 197 -23.31 17.82 36.65
N ASP A 198 -24.25 16.99 37.10
CA ASP A 198 -25.41 17.42 37.88
C ASP A 198 -24.97 18.11 39.20
N GLU A 199 -23.93 17.58 39.85
CA GLU A 199 -23.38 18.07 41.11
C GLU A 199 -21.85 17.90 41.19
N LEU A 200 -21.17 18.84 41.84
CA LEU A 200 -19.74 18.82 42.16
C LEU A 200 -19.50 19.28 43.60
N THR A 201 -18.85 18.44 44.40
CA THR A 201 -18.50 18.74 45.80
C THR A 201 -16.99 18.86 46.02
N GLN A 202 -16.18 18.48 45.05
CA GLN A 202 -14.73 18.54 45.11
C GLN A 202 -14.12 18.72 43.72
N VAL A 203 -12.95 19.36 43.66
CA VAL A 203 -12.12 19.52 42.46
C VAL A 203 -10.87 18.67 42.62
N VAL A 204 -10.41 18.01 41.55
CA VAL A 204 -9.22 17.14 41.59
C VAL A 204 -8.17 17.57 40.57
N LEU A 205 -7.05 18.09 41.04
CA LEU A 205 -5.91 18.43 40.19
C LEU A 205 -4.84 17.34 40.29
N ASP A 206 -4.18 17.03 39.19
CA ASP A 206 -2.95 16.24 39.19
C ASP A 206 -1.80 17.09 39.70
N PHE A 207 -1.11 16.59 40.72
CA PHE A 207 0.07 17.24 41.26
C PHE A 207 0.99 16.20 41.91
N LYS A 208 2.16 15.99 41.32
CA LYS A 208 3.09 14.95 41.77
C LYS A 208 3.98 15.46 42.89
N ASN A 209 4.01 14.70 43.98
CA ASN A 209 4.84 14.96 45.15
C ASN A 209 5.60 13.69 45.56
N THR A 210 6.53 13.28 44.70
CA THR A 210 7.46 12.20 45.00
C THR A 210 8.44 12.64 46.09
N ASN A 211 8.60 11.84 47.13
CA ASN A 211 9.58 12.04 48.22
C ASN A 211 9.49 13.39 48.97
N GLY A 212 8.33 14.05 48.98
CA GLY A 212 8.17 15.33 49.68
C GLY A 212 8.81 16.53 48.96
N GLY A 213 9.11 16.40 47.66
CA GLY A 213 9.78 17.43 46.87
C GLY A 213 8.96 18.71 46.75
N LEU A 214 7.67 18.62 46.39
CA LEU A 214 6.75 19.75 46.25
C LEU A 214 5.69 19.71 47.35
N THR A 215 5.52 20.82 48.05
CA THR A 215 4.63 20.92 49.22
C THR A 215 3.56 21.97 49.01
N ILE A 216 2.31 21.61 49.33
CA ILE A 216 1.17 22.53 49.33
C ILE A 216 1.08 23.16 50.72
N SER A 217 1.15 24.49 50.77
CA SER A 217 1.07 25.26 52.01
C SER A 217 -0.36 25.60 52.41
N LYS A 218 -1.23 25.91 51.44
CA LYS A 218 -2.67 26.14 51.63
C LYS A 218 -3.43 26.06 50.30
N VAL A 219 -4.74 25.84 50.39
CA VAL A 219 -5.69 26.00 49.29
C VAL A 219 -6.78 26.98 49.72
N THR A 220 -7.21 27.88 48.85
CA THR A 220 -8.28 28.87 49.13
C THR A 220 -9.33 28.92 48.04
N ASP A 221 -10.51 29.46 48.35
CA ASP A 221 -11.48 29.91 47.34
C ASP A 221 -11.13 31.31 46.80
N ASP A 222 -11.98 31.84 45.92
CA ASP A 222 -11.88 33.16 45.31
C ASP A 222 -11.95 34.33 46.31
N LEU A 223 -12.55 34.11 47.48
CA LEU A 223 -12.61 35.07 48.59
C LEU A 223 -11.41 34.96 49.53
N GLY A 224 -10.46 34.06 49.25
CA GLY A 224 -9.27 33.83 50.07
C GLY A 224 -9.51 32.99 51.33
N LYS A 225 -10.69 32.37 51.47
CA LYS A 225 -11.03 31.49 52.59
C LYS A 225 -10.39 30.12 52.39
N SER A 226 -9.78 29.57 53.44
CA SER A 226 -9.13 28.26 53.38
C SER A 226 -10.12 27.12 53.07
N LEU A 227 -9.71 26.24 52.15
CA LEU A 227 -10.43 25.03 51.77
C LEU A 227 -9.70 23.79 52.33
N ALA A 228 -10.48 22.76 52.65
CA ALA A 228 -9.93 21.46 53.01
C ALA A 228 -9.40 20.76 51.74
N PHE A 229 -8.26 20.10 51.85
CA PHE A 229 -7.69 19.33 50.75
C PHE A 229 -6.96 18.08 51.26
N THR A 230 -6.87 17.07 50.39
CA THR A 230 -6.05 15.87 50.59
C THR A 230 -5.13 15.71 49.39
N HIS A 231 -3.84 15.48 49.65
CA HIS A 231 -2.86 15.17 48.60
C HIS A 231 -2.49 13.69 48.66
N ASN A 232 -3.03 12.90 47.74
CA ASN A 232 -2.67 11.51 47.61
C ASN A 232 -1.40 11.38 46.76
N THR A 233 -0.27 11.13 47.42
CA THR A 233 1.04 11.04 46.76
C THR A 233 1.22 9.77 45.93
N ALA A 234 0.46 8.70 46.20
CA ALA A 234 0.53 7.46 45.43
C ALA A 234 -0.10 7.62 44.03
N SER A 235 -1.26 8.29 43.96
CA SER A 235 -1.95 8.57 42.70
C SER A 235 -1.58 9.93 42.08
N SER A 236 -0.85 10.78 42.82
CA SER A 236 -0.57 12.17 42.46
C SER A 236 -1.82 13.05 42.34
N TRP A 237 -2.89 12.75 43.07
CA TRP A 237 -4.13 13.55 43.06
C TRP A 237 -4.19 14.53 44.23
N LEU A 238 -4.44 15.80 43.93
CA LEU A 238 -4.81 16.84 44.87
C LEU A 238 -6.34 17.00 44.86
N ILE A 239 -6.99 16.51 45.91
CA ILE A 239 -8.44 16.54 46.07
C ILE A 239 -8.81 17.73 46.96
N ILE A 240 -9.54 18.70 46.41
CA ILE A 240 -9.92 19.95 47.07
C ILE A 240 -11.43 19.92 47.34
N THR A 241 -11.83 19.98 48.60
CA THR A 241 -13.25 20.03 48.97
C THR A 241 -13.81 21.43 48.74
N LEU A 242 -14.88 21.53 47.95
CA LEU A 242 -15.57 22.79 47.66
C LEU A 242 -16.40 23.23 48.89
N PRO A 243 -16.61 24.55 49.09
CA PRO A 243 -17.29 25.07 50.27
C PRO A 243 -18.79 24.72 50.34
N ARG A 244 -19.37 24.28 49.22
CA ARG A 244 -20.74 23.80 49.04
C ARG A 244 -20.79 22.87 47.82
N THR A 245 -21.94 22.23 47.60
CA THR A 245 -22.24 21.60 46.32
C THR A 245 -22.41 22.68 45.24
N TYR A 246 -21.71 22.52 44.13
CA TYR A 246 -21.90 23.28 42.91
C TYR A 246 -22.74 22.45 41.93
N ILE A 247 -23.59 23.10 41.15
CA ILE A 247 -24.44 22.45 40.14
C ILE A 247 -23.96 22.77 38.73
N LYS A 248 -24.47 22.02 37.74
CA LYS A 248 -24.15 22.20 36.33
C LYS A 248 -24.16 23.68 35.90
N SER A 249 -23.13 24.07 35.16
CA SER A 249 -22.86 25.42 34.66
C SER A 249 -22.53 26.49 35.70
N GLU A 250 -22.38 26.12 36.98
CA GLU A 250 -21.73 27.01 37.94
C GLU A 250 -20.20 27.02 37.74
N ILE A 251 -19.60 28.18 38.00
CA ILE A 251 -18.15 28.37 37.99
C ILE A 251 -17.59 28.15 39.38
N TRP A 252 -16.54 27.34 39.48
CA TRP A 252 -15.72 27.20 40.68
C TRP A 252 -14.36 27.87 40.48
N THR A 253 -13.73 28.27 41.57
CA THR A 253 -12.38 28.86 41.56
C THR A 253 -11.64 28.41 42.81
N VAL A 254 -10.41 27.92 42.62
CA VAL A 254 -9.55 27.48 43.72
C VAL A 254 -8.13 27.97 43.49
N SER A 255 -7.46 28.41 44.56
CA SER A 255 -6.05 28.81 44.52
C SER A 255 -5.18 27.86 45.36
N VAL A 256 -4.14 27.29 44.76
CA VAL A 256 -3.21 26.33 45.37
C VAL A 256 -1.85 27.00 45.55
N TYR A 257 -1.39 27.11 46.79
CA TYR A 257 -0.11 27.72 47.15
C TYR A 257 0.92 26.64 47.43
N TYR A 258 2.02 26.60 46.68
CA TYR A 258 3.00 25.53 46.79
C TYR A 258 4.44 26.01 46.60
N SER A 259 5.39 25.18 47.03
CA SER A 259 6.83 25.40 46.85
C SER A 259 7.61 24.10 47.01
N GLY A 260 8.86 24.09 46.52
CA GLY A 260 9.76 22.97 46.71
C GLY A 260 10.53 22.61 45.46
N THR A 261 11.03 21.38 45.42
CA THR A 261 11.85 20.83 44.33
C THR A 261 10.99 19.92 43.47
N PRO A 262 10.70 20.31 42.21
CA PRO A 262 10.07 19.41 41.24
C PRO A 262 10.82 18.07 41.12
N ASP A 263 10.08 17.01 40.85
CA ASP A 263 10.65 15.66 40.77
C ASP A 263 11.62 15.55 39.56
N SER A 264 12.90 15.33 39.86
CA SER A 264 13.96 15.10 38.87
C SER A 264 14.15 13.64 38.49
N THR A 265 13.48 12.71 39.20
CA THR A 265 13.60 11.25 39.04
C THR A 265 12.61 10.67 38.05
N ALA A 266 12.13 11.46 37.08
CA ALA A 266 11.24 11.02 36.00
C ALA A 266 11.95 10.07 35.00
N LEU A 267 12.47 8.96 35.51
CA LEU A 267 12.98 7.78 34.81
C LEU A 267 11.89 7.07 33.97
N GLN A 268 10.66 7.58 34.02
CA GLN A 268 9.50 7.10 33.27
C GLN A 268 8.99 8.11 32.22
N SER A 269 9.81 9.10 31.84
CA SER A 269 9.45 10.05 30.77
C SER A 269 10.41 9.89 29.61
N THR A 270 9.87 9.74 28.39
CA THR A 270 10.62 9.63 27.13
C THR A 270 11.67 10.74 26.98
N PHE A 271 11.36 11.94 27.48
CA PHE A 271 12.20 13.11 27.30
C PHE A 271 13.05 13.47 28.52
N GLY A 272 12.79 12.92 29.72
CA GLY A 272 13.48 13.20 30.99
C GLY A 272 12.76 14.21 31.89
N ALA A 273 13.40 14.67 32.99
CA ALA A 273 12.78 15.53 34.02
C ALA A 273 11.96 16.73 33.46
N PRO A 274 10.69 16.93 33.85
CA PRO A 274 9.89 18.00 33.25
C PRO A 274 10.28 19.44 33.61
N PHE A 275 10.96 19.66 34.73
CA PHE A 275 11.46 20.98 35.14
C PHE A 275 12.97 20.88 35.34
N ARG A 276 13.76 21.57 34.51
CA ARG A 276 15.21 21.35 34.41
C ARG A 276 16.00 22.58 34.76
N ARG A 277 17.15 22.31 35.39
CA ARG A 277 18.25 23.26 35.53
C ARG A 277 19.46 22.71 34.80
N SER A 278 20.03 23.50 33.90
CA SER A 278 21.26 23.18 33.16
C SER A 278 22.17 24.40 33.06
N THR A 279 23.18 24.34 32.20
CA THR A 279 24.07 25.44 31.83
C THR A 279 24.39 25.43 30.34
N HIS A 280 24.59 26.60 29.74
CA HIS A 280 25.17 26.79 28.41
C HIS A 280 26.27 27.86 28.53
N ASP A 281 27.46 27.61 27.97
CA ASP A 281 28.67 28.42 28.18
C ASP A 281 28.85 28.93 29.64
N SER A 282 28.71 28.00 30.60
CA SER A 282 28.74 28.27 32.06
C SER A 282 27.63 29.18 32.62
N THR A 283 26.70 29.65 31.79
CA THR A 283 25.51 30.43 32.18
C THR A 283 24.36 29.48 32.51
N PRO A 284 23.68 29.64 33.66
CA PRO A 284 22.60 28.74 34.05
C PRO A 284 21.31 29.01 33.27
N ILE A 285 20.56 27.95 32.99
CA ILE A 285 19.26 27.98 32.33
C ILE A 285 18.24 27.15 33.11
N ILE A 286 16.99 27.64 33.15
CA ILE A 286 15.81 26.85 33.54
C ILE A 286 14.92 26.66 32.32
N TYR A 287 14.43 25.44 32.09
CA TYR A 287 13.48 25.13 31.02
C TYR A 287 12.55 23.96 31.40
N THR A 288 11.36 23.88 30.78
CA THR A 288 10.36 22.83 31.04
C THR A 288 10.04 21.97 29.82
N PHE A 289 9.72 20.69 30.04
CA PHE A 289 9.37 19.67 29.04
C PHE A 289 8.29 18.74 29.62
N SER A 290 7.03 18.99 29.29
CA SER A 290 5.91 18.34 30.00
C SER A 290 5.25 17.19 29.23
N GLN A 291 5.64 16.89 27.99
CA GLN A 291 5.06 15.75 27.26
C GLN A 291 5.67 14.40 27.72
N PRO A 292 4.90 13.30 27.85
CA PRO A 292 3.44 13.22 27.69
C PRO A 292 2.62 13.60 28.95
N TYR A 293 3.15 13.40 30.16
CA TYR A 293 2.38 13.56 31.42
C TYR A 293 3.18 14.26 32.53
N GLY A 294 3.95 15.28 32.15
CA GLY A 294 4.96 15.96 32.97
C GLY A 294 4.53 17.30 33.56
N ALA A 295 3.37 17.86 33.18
CA ALA A 295 2.93 19.16 33.68
C ALA A 295 2.70 19.10 35.19
N ARG A 296 2.04 18.02 35.65
CA ARG A 296 1.80 17.71 37.07
C ARG A 296 3.07 17.65 37.94
N ASN A 297 4.26 17.54 37.35
CA ASN A 297 5.52 17.46 38.09
C ASN A 297 6.02 18.81 38.61
N TRP A 298 5.49 19.93 38.12
CA TRP A 298 5.97 21.26 38.51
C TRP A 298 4.84 22.28 38.79
N TRP A 299 3.60 22.00 38.37
CA TRP A 299 2.42 22.77 38.75
C TRP A 299 1.16 21.89 38.84
N PRO A 300 0.21 22.20 39.75
CA PRO A 300 -1.06 21.47 39.81
C PRO A 300 -1.89 21.75 38.55
N CYS A 301 -2.47 20.74 37.91
CA CYS A 301 -3.32 20.94 36.73
C CYS A 301 -4.20 19.71 36.46
N LYS A 302 -5.23 19.81 35.61
CA LYS A 302 -5.92 18.63 35.05
C LYS A 302 -5.07 18.13 33.88
N ASP A 303 -4.13 17.23 34.17
CA ASP A 303 -3.01 16.92 33.26
C ASP A 303 -3.39 15.80 32.28
N VAL A 304 -4.32 16.13 31.39
CA VAL A 304 -4.84 15.27 30.31
C VAL A 304 -5.02 16.10 29.03
N PRO A 305 -4.77 15.54 27.82
CA PRO A 305 -4.90 16.32 26.59
C PRO A 305 -6.32 16.80 26.25
N GLU A 306 -7.34 16.05 26.68
CA GLU A 306 -8.76 16.36 26.44
C GLU A 306 -9.23 17.73 26.95
N ASP A 307 -8.58 18.28 27.98
CA ASP A 307 -9.02 19.47 28.70
C ASP A 307 -8.10 20.65 28.38
N LYS A 308 -8.52 21.48 27.42
CA LYS A 308 -7.79 22.69 27.03
C LYS A 308 -8.32 23.90 27.79
N ALA A 309 -7.40 24.70 28.32
CA ALA A 309 -7.74 25.92 29.06
C ALA A 309 -6.89 27.10 28.57
N THR A 310 -7.36 28.33 28.79
CA THR A 310 -6.49 29.51 28.63
C THR A 310 -5.54 29.64 29.83
N ILE A 311 -4.43 30.37 29.68
CA ILE A 311 -3.47 30.52 30.79
C ILE A 311 -2.78 31.89 30.84
N ASP A 312 -2.77 32.48 32.03
CA ASP A 312 -1.92 33.62 32.37
C ASP A 312 -0.71 33.16 33.19
N LEU A 313 0.47 33.69 32.87
CA LEU A 313 1.75 33.28 33.46
C LEU A 313 2.47 34.51 34.04
N HIS A 314 2.67 34.48 35.35
CA HIS A 314 3.34 35.54 36.12
C HIS A 314 4.67 35.02 36.67
N ILE A 315 5.74 35.14 35.87
CA ILE A 315 7.01 34.48 36.14
C ILE A 315 8.02 35.47 36.73
N THR A 316 8.42 35.24 37.98
CA THR A 316 9.46 36.03 38.65
C THR A 316 10.81 35.30 38.55
N ALA A 317 11.83 35.98 38.04
CA ALA A 317 13.18 35.43 37.83
C ALA A 317 14.28 36.45 38.18
N PRO A 318 15.56 36.05 38.31
CA PRO A 318 16.66 37.01 38.49
C PRO A 318 16.73 38.00 37.33
N SER A 319 16.95 39.28 37.64
CA SER A 319 16.77 40.40 36.70
C SER A 319 17.72 40.39 35.51
N GLN A 320 18.84 39.66 35.58
CA GLN A 320 19.79 39.50 34.49
C GLN A 320 19.35 38.49 33.41
N TYR A 321 18.27 37.74 33.62
CA TYR A 321 17.77 36.73 32.69
C TYR A 321 16.46 37.17 32.02
N THR A 322 16.25 36.64 30.82
CA THR A 322 15.03 36.80 30.02
C THR A 322 14.19 35.54 30.15
N VAL A 323 12.91 35.72 30.47
CA VAL A 323 11.91 34.64 30.47
C VAL A 323 11.17 34.65 29.15
N VAL A 324 11.02 33.48 28.54
CA VAL A 324 10.21 33.22 27.35
C VAL A 324 9.23 32.11 27.69
N SER A 325 7.96 32.30 27.31
CA SER A 325 6.84 31.43 27.67
C SER A 325 5.71 31.57 26.63
N ASN A 326 4.65 30.77 26.77
CA ASN A 326 3.46 30.80 25.90
C ASN A 326 2.78 32.18 25.90
N GLY A 327 1.92 32.41 24.93
CA GLY A 327 1.09 33.60 24.88
C GLY A 327 1.84 34.89 24.54
N LYS A 328 1.11 36.00 24.55
CA LYS A 328 1.66 37.33 24.35
C LYS A 328 2.31 37.86 25.62
N LEU A 329 3.52 38.42 25.51
CA LEU A 329 4.13 39.18 26.60
C LEU A 329 3.35 40.50 26.78
N LEU A 330 2.63 40.63 27.89
CA LEU A 330 1.85 41.84 28.20
C LEU A 330 2.77 42.95 28.71
N ASN A 331 3.63 42.62 29.67
CA ASN A 331 4.63 43.53 30.21
C ASN A 331 5.73 42.76 30.97
N SER A 332 6.83 43.44 31.25
CA SER A 332 7.82 42.99 32.24
C SER A 332 8.18 44.15 33.17
N GLN A 333 8.40 43.87 34.44
CA GLN A 333 8.65 44.88 35.47
C GLN A 333 9.82 44.46 36.36
N ASP A 334 10.79 45.36 36.54
CA ASP A 334 11.84 45.21 37.56
C ASP A 334 11.20 45.40 38.94
N LEU A 335 11.37 44.41 39.82
CA LEU A 335 10.81 44.42 41.17
C LEU A 335 11.79 45.00 42.20
N GLY A 336 12.96 45.48 41.77
CA GLY A 336 14.09 45.73 42.66
C GLY A 336 14.68 44.41 43.18
N ASN A 337 15.57 44.46 44.17
CA ASN A 337 16.18 43.29 44.84
C ASN A 337 16.84 42.23 43.92
N GLY A 338 17.12 42.58 42.65
CA GLY A 338 17.70 41.67 41.66
C GLY A 338 16.69 40.71 41.03
N LYS A 339 15.38 40.99 41.09
CA LYS A 339 14.32 40.19 40.47
C LYS A 339 13.52 41.01 39.46
N LYS A 340 12.99 40.31 38.45
CA LYS A 340 12.10 40.86 37.42
C LYS A 340 10.92 39.91 37.23
N ILE A 341 9.71 40.47 37.07
CA ILE A 341 8.51 39.72 36.71
C ILE A 341 8.18 39.88 35.23
N TRP A 342 7.73 38.79 34.62
CA TRP A 342 7.28 38.72 33.23
C TRP A 342 5.83 38.22 33.23
N ASN A 343 4.94 38.98 32.60
CA ASN A 343 3.51 38.70 32.57
C ASN A 343 3.11 38.31 31.14
N TYR A 344 2.79 37.04 30.95
CA TYR A 344 2.34 36.46 29.68
C TYR A 344 0.86 36.08 29.77
N SER A 345 0.17 36.09 28.62
CA SER A 345 -1.23 35.67 28.50
C SER A 345 -1.43 34.90 27.20
N GLU A 346 -1.80 33.63 27.32
CA GLU A 346 -2.19 32.72 26.24
C GLU A 346 -3.71 32.64 26.24
N THR A 347 -4.29 33.34 25.27
CA THR A 347 -5.73 33.55 25.12
C THR A 347 -6.40 32.49 24.26
N TYR A 348 -5.61 31.66 23.58
CA TYR A 348 -6.13 30.45 22.94
C TYR A 348 -6.07 29.27 23.90
N PRO A 349 -7.04 28.33 23.85
CA PRO A 349 -6.99 27.14 24.68
C PRO A 349 -5.71 26.32 24.42
N VAL A 350 -5.00 25.98 25.48
CA VAL A 350 -3.72 25.24 25.46
C VAL A 350 -3.84 23.95 26.27
N VAL A 351 -3.17 22.90 25.82
CA VAL A 351 -3.02 21.65 26.59
C VAL A 351 -1.95 21.83 27.66
N THR A 352 -2.12 21.24 28.84
CA THR A 352 -1.18 21.38 29.97
C THR A 352 0.26 21.02 29.63
N TYR A 353 0.50 20.01 28.77
CA TYR A 353 1.84 19.61 28.39
C TYR A 353 2.56 20.64 27.48
N LEU A 354 1.81 21.53 26.83
CA LEU A 354 2.33 22.58 25.95
C LEU A 354 2.73 23.85 26.72
N VAL A 355 2.39 23.95 28.01
CA VAL A 355 2.80 25.07 28.86
C VAL A 355 4.30 24.99 29.15
N SER A 356 5.02 26.08 28.85
CA SER A 356 6.47 26.14 28.87
C SER A 356 7.02 27.36 29.59
N ILE A 357 8.16 27.19 30.27
CA ILE A 357 8.95 28.29 30.80
C ILE A 357 10.40 28.06 30.43
N CYS A 358 11.02 29.03 29.77
CA CYS A 358 12.45 29.06 29.42
C CYS A 358 13.09 30.34 29.96
N CYS A 359 14.19 30.24 30.70
CA CYS A 359 14.82 31.39 31.37
C CYS A 359 16.35 31.31 31.35
N THR A 360 16.98 32.23 30.60
CA THR A 360 18.44 32.45 30.56
C THR A 360 18.77 33.82 29.92
N ASN A 361 20.03 34.10 29.60
CA ASN A 361 20.53 35.35 28.99
C ASN A 361 20.36 35.38 27.46
N TYR A 362 19.14 35.12 26.97
CA TYR A 362 18.85 35.06 25.54
C TYR A 362 19.22 36.33 24.76
N VAL A 363 19.64 36.13 23.50
CA VAL A 363 19.67 37.15 22.44
C VAL A 363 18.45 36.95 21.55
N TYR A 364 17.66 37.99 21.33
CA TYR A 364 16.47 37.93 20.47
C TYR A 364 16.81 38.32 19.03
N SER A 365 16.40 37.49 18.07
CA SER A 365 16.35 37.81 16.63
C SER A 365 14.91 37.63 16.14
N GLY A 366 14.31 38.63 15.50
CA GLY A 366 12.92 38.53 15.08
C GLY A 366 12.50 39.47 13.98
N GLY A 367 11.25 39.32 13.55
CA GLY A 367 10.58 40.12 12.54
C GLY A 367 9.07 39.90 12.60
N THR A 368 8.43 39.92 11.43
CA THR A 368 6.97 39.97 11.34
C THR A 368 6.49 39.01 10.26
N TYR A 369 5.49 38.21 10.61
CA TYR A 369 4.67 37.46 9.67
C TYR A 369 3.45 38.28 9.28
N THR A 370 3.05 38.20 8.01
CA THR A 370 1.83 38.82 7.48
C THR A 370 0.94 37.71 6.96
N THR A 371 -0.35 37.75 7.32
CA THR A 371 -1.33 36.74 6.90
C THR A 371 -1.44 36.64 5.38
N GLN A 372 -1.90 35.49 4.88
CA GLN A 372 -2.06 35.22 3.44
C GLN A 372 -2.94 36.26 2.71
N ASP A 373 -3.93 36.82 3.42
CA ASP A 373 -4.83 37.86 2.92
C ASP A 373 -4.31 39.31 3.13
N GLY A 374 -3.16 39.47 3.80
CA GLY A 374 -2.57 40.75 4.13
C GLY A 374 -3.28 41.55 5.24
N SER A 375 -4.27 40.97 5.92
CA SER A 375 -5.13 41.69 6.88
C SER A 375 -4.52 41.88 8.27
N LYS A 376 -3.58 41.01 8.68
CA LYS A 376 -2.97 41.03 10.01
C LYS A 376 -1.47 40.78 9.95
N THR A 377 -0.79 41.22 11.01
CA THR A 377 0.62 40.95 11.24
C THR A 377 0.85 40.38 12.63
N MET A 378 1.83 39.49 12.76
CA MET A 378 2.17 38.83 14.02
C MET A 378 3.70 38.84 14.23
N PRO A 379 4.20 39.08 15.47
CA PRO A 379 5.61 38.90 15.80
C PRO A 379 6.09 37.46 15.58
N VAL A 380 7.24 37.31 14.92
CA VAL A 380 7.96 36.04 14.77
C VAL A 380 9.40 36.20 15.23
N GLY A 381 9.97 35.24 15.95
CA GLY A 381 11.38 35.34 16.33
C GLY A 381 11.98 34.13 17.03
N HIS A 382 13.24 34.30 17.43
CA HIS A 382 14.08 33.28 18.03
C HIS A 382 14.84 33.89 19.21
N TYR A 383 14.70 33.29 20.39
CA TYR A 383 15.47 33.58 21.60
C TYR A 383 16.64 32.60 21.68
N LEU A 384 17.82 33.08 21.28
CA LEU A 384 19.01 32.29 21.02
C LEU A 384 19.99 32.35 22.19
N PHE A 385 20.78 31.29 22.37
CA PHE A 385 21.97 31.39 23.21
C PHE A 385 22.99 32.36 22.58
N PRO A 386 23.61 33.26 23.36
CA PRO A 386 24.55 34.25 22.85
C PRO A 386 25.63 33.63 21.95
N GLU A 387 26.19 32.49 22.36
CA GLU A 387 27.24 31.76 21.66
C GLU A 387 26.83 31.16 20.29
N ASN A 388 25.53 31.03 20.02
CA ASN A 388 25.02 30.51 18.75
C ASN A 388 24.50 31.59 17.80
N THR A 389 24.39 32.84 18.26
CA THR A 389 23.81 33.97 17.49
C THR A 389 24.37 34.07 16.08
N ALA A 390 25.70 33.92 15.91
CA ALA A 390 26.34 34.03 14.60
C ALA A 390 25.83 33.01 13.56
N ILE A 391 25.36 31.83 14.01
CA ILE A 391 24.85 30.75 13.16
C ILE A 391 23.34 30.91 12.94
N GLU A 392 22.60 31.24 14.00
CA GLU A 392 21.14 31.15 14.03
C GLU A 392 20.42 32.49 13.80
N GLN A 393 21.11 33.64 13.82
CA GLN A 393 20.47 34.96 13.67
C GLN A 393 19.66 35.12 12.37
N ASN A 394 20.01 34.37 11.32
CA ASN A 394 19.32 34.40 10.04
C ASN A 394 18.13 33.43 9.96
N ALA A 395 17.83 32.69 11.03
CA ALA A 395 16.81 31.63 11.03
C ALA A 395 15.39 32.11 10.72
N LEU A 396 15.11 33.40 10.87
CA LEU A 396 13.79 33.96 10.60
C LEU A 396 13.30 33.67 9.16
N LYS A 397 14.20 33.61 8.18
CA LYS A 397 13.83 33.43 6.76
C LYS A 397 13.06 32.12 6.53
N GLY A 398 13.63 30.99 6.93
CA GLY A 398 13.04 29.66 6.76
C GLY A 398 11.80 29.46 7.61
N THR A 399 11.77 30.05 8.82
CA THR A 399 10.57 30.09 9.65
C THR A 399 9.41 30.80 8.95
N LEU A 400 9.66 31.96 8.32
CA LEU A 400 8.63 32.67 7.56
C LEU A 400 8.23 31.91 6.29
N GLU A 401 9.15 31.25 5.61
CA GLU A 401 8.84 30.38 4.46
C GLU A 401 7.92 29.22 4.87
N ALA A 402 8.19 28.59 6.01
CA ALA A 402 7.38 27.49 6.53
C ALA A 402 6.00 27.96 7.01
N LEU A 403 5.92 29.09 7.72
CA LEU A 403 4.65 29.72 8.10
C LEU A 403 3.78 29.98 6.87
N ASN A 404 4.37 30.53 5.80
CA ASN A 404 3.64 30.79 4.56
C ASN A 404 3.16 29.49 3.89
N LEU A 405 4.01 28.48 3.80
CA LEU A 405 3.64 27.20 3.20
C LEU A 405 2.52 26.51 4.00
N PHE A 406 2.64 26.44 5.32
CA PHE A 406 1.63 25.77 6.15
C PHE A 406 0.32 26.56 6.18
N ALA A 407 0.37 27.89 6.14
CA ALA A 407 -0.82 28.71 5.94
C ALA A 407 -1.53 28.40 4.60
N GLU A 408 -0.76 28.21 3.53
CA GLU A 408 -1.29 27.82 2.21
C GLU A 408 -1.89 26.41 2.23
N LEU A 409 -1.28 25.45 2.92
CA LEU A 409 -1.68 24.03 2.90
C LEU A 409 -2.79 23.69 3.90
N TYR A 410 -2.78 24.29 5.09
CA TYR A 410 -3.63 23.92 6.23
C TYR A 410 -4.56 25.04 6.70
N GLY A 411 -4.43 26.24 6.14
CA GLY A 411 -5.16 27.43 6.56
C GLY A 411 -4.30 28.31 7.47
N GLU A 412 -4.70 29.56 7.67
CA GLU A 412 -3.89 30.58 8.38
C GLU A 412 -3.39 30.12 9.77
N TYR A 413 -2.24 30.66 10.20
CA TYR A 413 -1.63 30.36 11.49
C TYR A 413 -2.62 30.54 12.65
N PRO A 414 -2.86 29.50 13.47
CA PRO A 414 -3.99 29.48 14.40
C PRO A 414 -3.86 30.47 15.56
N PHE A 415 -2.66 30.93 15.89
CA PHE A 415 -2.42 31.83 17.03
C PHE A 415 -2.09 33.27 16.59
N ILE A 416 -2.62 33.72 15.44
CA ILE A 416 -2.24 34.97 14.74
C ILE A 416 -2.34 36.25 15.58
N ASN A 417 -3.19 36.29 16.61
CA ASN A 417 -3.35 37.46 17.48
C ASN A 417 -2.25 37.56 18.57
N GLU A 418 -1.34 36.58 18.65
CA GLU A 418 -0.28 36.50 19.64
C GLU A 418 1.10 36.55 19.01
N LYS A 419 1.79 35.40 18.84
CA LYS A 419 3.15 35.29 18.31
C LYS A 419 3.48 33.86 17.85
N TYR A 420 4.60 33.72 17.15
CA TYR A 420 5.35 32.47 17.06
C TYR A 420 6.82 32.74 17.40
N VAL A 421 7.33 32.19 18.49
CA VAL A 421 8.75 32.32 18.82
C VAL A 421 9.36 30.98 19.17
N THR A 422 10.66 30.83 18.92
CA THR A 422 11.43 29.70 19.47
C THR A 422 12.27 30.15 20.66
N ALA A 423 12.47 29.29 21.66
CA ALA A 423 13.38 29.51 22.78
C ALA A 423 14.43 28.39 22.84
N THR A 424 15.72 28.75 22.75
CA THR A 424 16.79 27.76 22.77
C THR A 424 16.92 27.13 24.17
N HIS A 425 17.00 25.81 24.29
CA HIS A 425 17.20 25.12 25.57
C HIS A 425 18.44 24.22 25.58
N GLY A 426 18.70 23.58 26.72
CA GLY A 426 19.95 22.85 26.99
C GLY A 426 20.01 21.40 26.51
N ILE A 427 19.07 20.93 25.69
CA ILE A 427 19.09 19.56 25.11
C ILE A 427 19.00 19.63 23.59
N ASN A 428 19.58 18.65 22.90
CA ASN A 428 19.55 18.58 21.44
C ASN A 428 18.26 17.91 20.94
N SER A 429 17.12 18.52 21.23
CA SER A 429 15.77 18.07 20.87
C SER A 429 14.88 19.31 20.68
N GLY A 430 13.62 19.10 20.33
CA GLY A 430 12.63 20.14 20.09
C GLY A 430 11.36 19.75 20.83
N MET A 431 10.51 20.74 21.10
CA MET A 431 9.23 20.52 21.76
C MET A 431 8.28 21.64 21.36
N GLU A 432 7.11 21.26 20.92
CA GLU A 432 6.21 22.08 20.12
C GLU A 432 5.46 23.16 20.90
N HIS A 433 5.77 23.39 22.18
CA HIS A 433 5.06 24.29 23.09
C HIS A 433 4.39 25.49 22.38
N GLN A 434 3.06 25.54 22.45
CA GLN A 434 2.19 26.52 21.80
C GLN A 434 2.74 27.95 21.88
N THR A 435 2.88 28.60 20.72
CA THR A 435 3.42 29.96 20.52
C THR A 435 4.86 30.21 21.01
N CYS A 436 5.51 29.23 21.66
CA CYS A 436 6.84 29.32 22.28
C CYS A 436 7.63 28.01 22.16
N THR A 437 7.85 27.56 20.93
CA THR A 437 8.55 26.32 20.62
C THR A 437 9.94 26.24 21.28
N SER A 438 10.19 25.17 22.01
CA SER A 438 11.50 24.90 22.61
C SER A 438 12.42 24.27 21.56
N MET A 439 13.59 24.86 21.30
CA MET A 439 14.55 24.38 20.30
C MET A 439 15.92 24.06 20.90
N GLY A 440 16.54 22.96 20.48
CA GLY A 440 17.93 22.68 20.80
C GLY A 440 18.90 23.66 20.12
N PRO A 441 20.15 23.77 20.63
CA PRO A 441 21.13 24.69 20.07
C PRO A 441 21.53 24.29 18.65
N LYS A 442 21.54 25.24 17.71
CA LYS A 442 21.89 25.07 16.29
C LYS A 442 20.84 24.32 15.44
N ASN A 443 19.66 24.02 15.99
CA ASN A 443 18.61 23.26 15.29
C ASN A 443 17.66 24.10 14.44
N THR A 444 17.64 25.43 14.63
CA THR A 444 16.99 26.29 13.63
C THR A 444 17.75 26.32 12.30
N SER A 445 19.00 25.81 12.28
CA SER A 445 19.96 25.85 11.17
C SER A 445 20.36 27.27 10.75
N PRO A 446 21.39 27.43 9.90
CA PRO A 446 21.52 28.63 9.10
C PRO A 446 20.23 28.82 8.29
N GLU A 447 19.69 30.03 8.29
CA GLU A 447 18.48 30.43 7.56
C GLU A 447 17.14 29.81 7.98
N GLY A 448 17.03 28.94 9.01
CA GLY A 448 15.71 28.54 9.52
C GLY A 448 15.10 27.33 8.82
N ARG A 449 15.84 26.71 7.91
CA ARG A 449 15.37 25.64 7.03
C ARG A 449 15.70 24.24 7.56
N GLY A 450 16.21 24.14 8.79
CA GLY A 450 16.50 22.87 9.45
C GLY A 450 15.21 22.10 9.69
N ARG A 451 15.18 20.81 9.32
CA ARG A 451 13.97 19.96 9.40
C ARG A 451 13.26 20.06 10.75
N GLN A 452 14.01 20.05 11.84
CA GLN A 452 13.43 20.16 13.18
C GLN A 452 12.66 21.46 13.40
N ASN A 453 13.16 22.62 12.96
CA ASN A 453 12.41 23.88 13.04
C ASN A 453 11.09 23.83 12.25
N ILE A 454 11.10 23.13 11.12
CA ILE A 454 9.93 22.94 10.26
C ILE A 454 8.92 22.00 10.93
N HIS A 455 9.39 20.89 11.53
CA HIS A 455 8.61 19.94 12.30
C HIS A 455 7.90 20.62 13.48
N GLU A 456 8.67 21.31 14.33
CA GLU A 456 8.10 21.95 15.51
C GLU A 456 7.12 23.08 15.17
N LEU A 457 7.34 23.79 14.06
CA LEU A 457 6.40 24.80 13.59
C LEU A 457 5.11 24.17 13.05
N ALA A 458 5.18 23.02 12.37
CA ALA A 458 4.00 22.34 11.85
C ALA A 458 3.03 21.92 12.97
N HIS A 459 3.55 21.63 14.15
CA HIS A 459 2.74 21.30 15.31
C HIS A 459 1.79 22.40 15.76
N GLN A 460 2.06 23.66 15.43
CA GLN A 460 1.16 24.77 15.74
C GLN A 460 -0.24 24.55 15.12
N TRP A 461 -0.33 23.88 13.96
CA TRP A 461 -1.58 23.42 13.38
C TRP A 461 -2.03 22.06 13.93
N PHE A 462 -1.12 21.09 13.99
CA PHE A 462 -1.41 19.69 14.35
C PHE A 462 -0.55 19.22 15.53
N GLY A 463 -1.12 19.24 16.72
CA GLY A 463 -0.42 19.09 17.99
C GLY A 463 -0.93 20.10 19.00
N ASP A 464 -1.01 21.36 18.59
CA ASP A 464 -1.37 22.48 19.47
C ASP A 464 -2.81 22.94 19.22
N CYS A 465 -3.10 23.46 18.01
CA CYS A 465 -4.46 23.89 17.67
C CYS A 465 -5.41 22.69 17.63
N VAL A 466 -5.05 21.65 16.86
CA VAL A 466 -5.77 20.38 16.81
C VAL A 466 -4.88 19.30 17.44
N THR A 467 -5.22 18.84 18.63
CA THR A 467 -4.40 17.89 19.43
C THR A 467 -5.04 16.50 19.46
N CYS A 468 -4.27 15.42 19.43
CA CYS A 468 -4.80 14.10 19.81
C CYS A 468 -5.46 14.15 21.21
N GLN A 469 -6.66 13.58 21.35
CA GLN A 469 -7.40 13.51 22.61
C GLN A 469 -6.72 12.60 23.63
N HIS A 470 -6.12 11.52 23.16
CA HIS A 470 -5.26 10.63 23.93
C HIS A 470 -4.04 10.24 23.11
N TYR A 471 -2.97 9.85 23.78
CA TYR A 471 -1.71 9.48 23.10
C TYR A 471 -1.82 8.24 22.21
N ASP A 472 -2.87 7.41 22.32
CA ASP A 472 -3.13 6.34 21.34
C ASP A 472 -3.22 6.87 19.90
N HIS A 473 -3.62 8.14 19.76
CA HIS A 473 -3.77 8.83 18.49
C HIS A 473 -2.60 9.80 18.21
N LEU A 474 -1.46 9.66 18.91
CA LEU A 474 -0.32 10.58 18.82
C LEU A 474 0.21 10.77 17.39
N TRP A 475 0.03 9.76 16.52
CA TRP A 475 0.41 9.88 15.10
C TRP A 475 -0.30 11.05 14.38
N LEU A 476 -1.45 11.51 14.86
CA LEU A 476 -2.13 12.70 14.34
C LEU A 476 -1.30 13.97 14.56
N ASN A 477 -0.54 14.03 15.65
CA ASN A 477 0.37 15.15 15.91
C ASN A 477 1.67 14.92 15.11
N GLU A 478 2.33 13.78 15.35
CA GLU A 478 3.70 13.53 14.88
C GLU A 478 3.80 13.20 13.39
N GLY A 479 2.79 12.50 12.85
CA GLY A 479 2.72 12.16 11.44
C GLY A 479 2.51 13.40 10.56
N PHE A 480 1.65 14.33 11.00
CA PHE A 480 1.44 15.60 10.28
C PHE A 480 2.68 16.50 10.32
N ALA A 481 3.35 16.61 11.47
CA ALA A 481 4.59 17.38 11.58
C ALA A 481 5.71 16.79 10.70
N THR A 482 5.91 15.47 10.77
CA THR A 482 6.90 14.75 9.95
C THR A 482 6.60 14.87 8.46
N TYR A 483 5.33 14.77 8.05
CA TYR A 483 4.95 14.93 6.64
C TYR A 483 5.14 16.36 6.15
N SER A 484 4.93 17.35 7.02
CA SER A 484 5.15 18.75 6.73
C SER A 484 6.63 19.08 6.47
N GLU A 485 7.57 18.37 7.10
CA GLU A 485 8.98 18.44 6.72
C GLU A 485 9.20 18.05 5.25
N ALA A 486 8.58 16.96 4.81
CA ALA A 486 8.69 16.47 3.44
C ALA A 486 8.07 17.48 2.47
N LEU A 487 6.88 17.99 2.75
CA LEU A 487 6.20 19.01 1.92
C LEU A 487 7.03 20.30 1.80
N PHE A 488 7.73 20.70 2.87
CA PHE A 488 8.66 21.82 2.81
C PHE A 488 9.84 21.56 1.87
N ILE A 489 10.42 20.36 1.91
CA ILE A 489 11.48 19.93 0.99
C ILE A 489 10.97 19.93 -0.46
N GLU A 490 9.75 19.41 -0.70
CA GLU A 490 9.11 19.40 -2.03
C GLU A 490 9.00 20.82 -2.60
N ARG A 491 8.56 21.78 -1.77
CA ARG A 491 8.35 23.18 -2.18
C ARG A 491 9.65 23.95 -2.42
N TYR A 492 10.62 23.84 -1.51
CA TYR A 492 11.78 24.74 -1.45
C TYR A 492 13.09 24.10 -1.91
N THR A 493 13.12 22.79 -2.15
CA THR A 493 14.30 22.07 -2.67
C THR A 493 14.01 21.48 -4.03
N SER A 494 13.31 20.34 -4.10
CA SER A 494 12.88 19.70 -5.34
C SER A 494 11.99 18.50 -5.05
N LYS A 495 11.25 18.05 -6.07
CA LYS A 495 10.49 16.79 -6.01
C LYS A 495 11.40 15.57 -5.78
N GLU A 496 12.59 15.56 -6.38
CA GLU A 496 13.59 14.49 -6.16
C GLU A 496 14.05 14.43 -4.70
N ALA A 497 14.34 15.58 -4.09
CA ALA A 497 14.74 15.65 -2.69
C ALA A 497 13.61 15.19 -1.76
N PHE A 498 12.36 15.51 -2.10
CA PHE A 498 11.18 14.99 -1.41
C PHE A 498 11.13 13.47 -1.45
N HIS A 499 11.23 12.85 -2.63
CA HIS A 499 11.20 11.39 -2.75
C HIS A 499 12.39 10.74 -2.05
N ASN A 500 13.59 11.30 -2.16
CA ASN A 500 14.76 10.80 -1.43
C ASN A 500 14.54 10.83 0.09
N TYR A 501 13.88 11.88 0.60
CA TYR A 501 13.57 11.99 2.01
C TYR A 501 12.50 10.98 2.46
N VAL A 502 11.37 10.90 1.76
CA VAL A 502 10.29 9.93 2.03
C VAL A 502 10.82 8.49 1.95
N ASN A 503 11.63 8.17 0.94
CA ASN A 503 12.20 6.84 0.73
C ASN A 503 13.26 6.46 1.77
N SER A 504 13.81 7.43 2.52
CA SER A 504 14.76 7.18 3.59
C SER A 504 14.10 6.72 4.90
N TRP A 505 12.78 6.85 5.01
CA TRP A 505 12.06 6.49 6.22
C TRP A 505 12.04 4.98 6.45
N THR A 506 12.51 4.59 7.64
CA THR A 506 12.38 3.22 8.14
C THR A 506 11.08 3.12 8.94
N ILE A 507 10.33 2.04 8.73
CA ILE A 507 8.97 1.87 9.25
C ILE A 507 8.89 0.57 10.07
N GLU A 508 8.16 0.61 11.18
CA GLU A 508 7.79 -0.56 11.96
C GLU A 508 6.45 -1.16 11.47
N ASP A 509 6.45 -2.47 11.21
CA ASP A 509 5.25 -3.18 10.74
C ASP A 509 4.24 -3.42 11.89
N SER A 510 4.70 -3.44 13.14
CA SER A 510 3.91 -3.74 14.35
C SER A 510 4.51 -3.03 15.59
N PRO A 511 3.70 -2.53 16.54
CA PRO A 511 2.23 -2.61 16.60
C PRO A 511 1.52 -1.71 15.57
N ALA A 512 0.18 -1.68 15.61
CA ALA A 512 -0.61 -0.70 14.86
C ALA A 512 -0.20 0.74 15.25
N ILE A 513 -0.41 1.71 14.36
CA ILE A 513 0.01 3.10 14.64
C ILE A 513 -0.91 3.77 15.67
N VAL A 514 -2.17 3.35 15.72
CA VAL A 514 -3.09 3.68 16.81
C VAL A 514 -3.04 2.57 17.85
N GLY A 515 -2.74 2.93 19.10
CA GLY A 515 -2.76 1.96 20.19
C GLY A 515 -1.92 2.37 21.41
N PRO A 516 -1.94 1.53 22.47
CA PRO A 516 -1.45 1.87 23.81
C PRO A 516 0.05 2.15 23.90
N GLU A 517 0.81 1.83 22.86
CA GLU A 517 2.26 1.95 22.79
C GLU A 517 2.70 3.25 22.08
N ALA A 518 1.75 4.06 21.60
CA ALA A 518 2.04 5.26 20.84
C ALA A 518 2.80 6.32 21.66
N ASP A 519 2.55 6.43 22.97
CA ASP A 519 3.29 7.31 23.90
C ASP A 519 4.74 6.88 24.19
N ARG A 520 5.23 5.82 23.54
CA ARG A 520 6.67 5.51 23.47
C ARG A 520 7.42 6.31 22.42
N PHE A 521 6.74 7.13 21.62
CA PHE A 521 7.33 8.01 20.61
C PHE A 521 8.30 7.27 19.68
N ARG A 522 7.92 6.05 19.27
CA ARG A 522 8.75 5.27 18.33
C ARG A 522 8.79 5.96 16.98
N ASP A 523 9.96 6.49 16.63
CA ASP A 523 10.23 7.23 15.39
C ASP A 523 9.76 6.48 14.12
N ALA A 524 10.00 5.17 14.04
CA ALA A 524 9.57 4.36 12.90
C ALA A 524 8.06 4.06 12.87
N LEU A 525 7.31 4.42 13.91
CA LEU A 525 5.87 4.20 14.05
C LEU A 525 5.10 5.52 13.99
N VAL A 526 4.99 6.27 15.09
CA VAL A 526 4.07 7.43 15.16
C VAL A 526 4.50 8.60 14.26
N TYR A 527 5.80 8.74 13.98
CA TYR A 527 6.34 9.77 13.08
C TYR A 527 6.34 9.30 11.62
N LYS A 528 7.22 8.35 11.29
CA LYS A 528 7.47 7.93 9.91
C LYS A 528 6.32 7.15 9.29
N LYS A 529 5.70 6.21 10.02
CA LYS A 529 4.49 5.51 9.53
C LYS A 529 3.32 6.48 9.43
N GLY A 530 3.18 7.40 10.39
CA GLY A 530 2.14 8.44 10.37
C GLY A 530 2.24 9.33 9.14
N ALA A 531 3.45 9.80 8.82
CA ALA A 531 3.71 10.58 7.61
C ALA A 531 3.47 9.77 6.33
N MET A 532 3.85 8.48 6.31
CA MET A 532 3.55 7.61 5.16
C MET A 532 2.05 7.39 4.96
N VAL A 533 1.26 7.29 6.04
CA VAL A 533 -0.21 7.21 5.96
C VAL A 533 -0.76 8.46 5.28
N LEU A 534 -0.31 9.66 5.68
CA LEU A 534 -0.73 10.91 5.04
C LEU A 534 -0.28 11.00 3.57
N HIS A 535 0.94 10.55 3.27
CA HIS A 535 1.47 10.53 1.92
C HIS A 535 0.65 9.61 0.99
N MET A 536 0.32 8.39 1.46
CA MET A 536 -0.54 7.46 0.73
C MET A 536 -1.96 8.02 0.59
N LEU A 537 -2.51 8.66 1.63
CA LEU A 537 -3.83 9.26 1.58
C LEU A 537 -3.89 10.42 0.57
N ARG A 538 -2.82 11.22 0.44
CA ARG A 538 -2.66 12.23 -0.63
C ARG A 538 -2.72 11.60 -2.02
N HIS A 539 -2.10 10.43 -2.21
CA HIS A 539 -2.18 9.70 -3.47
C HIS A 539 -3.60 9.21 -3.78
N VAL A 540 -4.30 8.65 -2.77
CA VAL A 540 -5.68 8.14 -2.91
C VAL A 540 -6.68 9.26 -3.26
N LEU A 541 -6.55 10.44 -2.65
CA LEU A 541 -7.46 11.57 -2.88
C LEU A 541 -7.05 12.44 -4.07
N GLY A 542 -5.75 12.50 -4.37
CA GLY A 542 -5.13 13.54 -5.16
C GLY A 542 -4.90 14.84 -4.36
N ASP A 543 -3.88 15.61 -4.76
CA ASP A 543 -3.38 16.79 -4.05
C ASP A 543 -4.46 17.78 -3.62
N LYS A 544 -5.31 18.21 -4.57
CA LYS A 544 -6.31 19.25 -4.30
C LYS A 544 -7.27 18.83 -3.18
N LYS A 545 -7.84 17.63 -3.30
CA LYS A 545 -8.81 17.12 -2.31
C LYS A 545 -8.14 16.87 -0.96
N PHE A 546 -6.91 16.36 -0.96
CA PHE A 546 -6.15 16.13 0.27
C PHE A 546 -5.91 17.42 1.06
N PHE A 547 -5.42 18.49 0.42
CA PHE A 547 -5.16 19.74 1.12
C PHE A 547 -6.43 20.54 1.44
N ASP A 548 -7.48 20.43 0.62
CA ASP A 548 -8.79 21.00 0.96
C ASP A 548 -9.38 20.31 2.21
N ALA A 549 -9.25 18.98 2.31
CA ALA A 549 -9.64 18.20 3.49
C ALA A 549 -8.82 18.58 4.73
N ALA A 550 -7.50 18.75 4.58
CA ALA A 550 -6.63 19.17 5.68
C ALA A 550 -7.04 20.55 6.25
N LYS A 551 -7.39 21.52 5.38
CA LYS A 551 -7.91 22.83 5.78
C LYS A 551 -9.25 22.72 6.49
N ALA A 552 -10.17 21.93 5.96
CA ALA A 552 -11.49 21.73 6.55
C ALA A 552 -11.38 21.05 7.93
N TYR A 553 -10.53 20.03 8.04
CA TYR A 553 -10.20 19.35 9.28
C TYR A 553 -9.63 20.31 10.32
N HIS A 554 -8.59 21.07 9.98
CA HIS A 554 -8.01 22.07 10.87
C HIS A 554 -9.05 23.11 11.31
N ALA A 555 -9.84 23.66 10.39
CA ALA A 555 -10.83 24.68 10.70
C ALA A 555 -11.99 24.17 11.58
N LYS A 556 -12.43 22.93 11.36
CA LYS A 556 -13.55 22.32 12.08
C LYS A 556 -13.21 21.93 13.51
N TYR A 557 -11.99 21.47 13.75
CA TYR A 557 -11.52 21.00 15.05
C TYR A 557 -10.55 21.97 15.72
N ALA A 558 -10.47 23.22 15.25
CA ALA A 558 -9.60 24.25 15.80
C ALA A 558 -9.82 24.40 17.31
N TYR A 559 -8.72 24.47 18.07
CA TYR A 559 -8.68 24.54 19.53
C TYR A 559 -9.37 23.39 20.27
N SER A 560 -9.59 22.26 19.58
CA SER A 560 -10.24 21.06 20.12
C SER A 560 -9.23 19.93 20.28
N THR A 561 -9.69 18.79 20.77
CA THR A 561 -8.97 17.52 20.67
C THR A 561 -9.69 16.52 19.78
N VAL A 562 -8.93 15.57 19.23
CA VAL A 562 -9.41 14.65 18.19
C VAL A 562 -8.94 13.20 18.34
N LEU A 563 -9.72 12.30 17.77
CA LEU A 563 -9.42 10.90 17.55
C LEU A 563 -9.23 10.64 16.04
N THR A 564 -8.56 9.54 15.70
CA THR A 564 -8.38 9.10 14.30
C THR A 564 -9.69 9.06 13.49
N PRO A 565 -10.83 8.58 14.02
CA PRO A 565 -12.08 8.53 13.25
C PRO A 565 -12.59 9.90 12.78
N GLN A 566 -12.28 10.98 13.51
CA GLN A 566 -12.67 12.33 13.09
C GLN A 566 -11.86 12.83 11.90
N LEU A 567 -10.57 12.47 11.81
CA LEU A 567 -9.76 12.69 10.62
C LEU A 567 -10.34 11.89 9.44
N GLN A 568 -10.59 10.59 9.64
CA GLN A 568 -11.17 9.72 8.62
C GLN A 568 -12.49 10.32 8.08
N ALA A 569 -13.44 10.62 8.96
CA ALA A 569 -14.74 11.15 8.58
C ALA A 569 -14.63 12.46 7.78
N GLU A 570 -13.68 13.34 8.13
CA GLU A 570 -13.48 14.57 7.38
C GLU A 570 -12.90 14.30 5.97
N TYR A 571 -11.94 13.39 5.85
CA TYR A 571 -11.36 13.03 4.55
C TYR A 571 -12.34 12.27 3.65
N GLU A 572 -13.26 11.49 4.22
CA GLU A 572 -14.35 10.81 3.50
C GLU A 572 -15.30 11.79 2.81
N VAL A 573 -15.56 12.97 3.40
CA VAL A 573 -16.37 14.03 2.78
C VAL A 573 -15.78 14.47 1.45
N PHE A 574 -14.46 14.60 1.36
CA PHE A 574 -13.75 15.03 0.14
C PHE A 574 -13.49 13.87 -0.83
N TYR A 575 -13.28 12.67 -0.31
CA TYR A 575 -13.13 11.46 -1.12
C TYR A 575 -14.44 11.12 -1.83
N GLY A 576 -15.58 11.23 -1.13
CA GLY A 576 -16.92 10.94 -1.63
C GLY A 576 -17.38 9.49 -1.41
N ALA A 577 -16.62 8.71 -0.64
CA ALA A 577 -16.92 7.33 -0.27
C ALA A 577 -16.22 6.98 1.07
N SER A 578 -16.52 5.81 1.63
CA SER A 578 -15.84 5.32 2.83
C SER A 578 -14.35 5.05 2.56
N LEU A 579 -13.52 5.39 3.54
CA LEU A 579 -12.08 5.12 3.61
C LEU A 579 -11.76 4.02 4.64
N ASP A 580 -12.75 3.25 5.10
CA ASP A 580 -12.56 2.18 6.09
C ASP A 580 -11.48 1.19 5.64
N TRP A 581 -11.48 0.80 4.37
CA TRP A 581 -10.46 -0.08 3.81
C TRP A 581 -9.04 0.47 3.99
N PHE A 582 -8.87 1.80 3.92
CA PHE A 582 -7.58 2.46 4.06
C PHE A 582 -7.18 2.53 5.54
N PHE A 583 -8.05 3.06 6.39
CA PHE A 583 -7.74 3.24 7.81
C PHE A 583 -7.60 1.89 8.54
N ASN A 584 -8.45 0.91 8.26
CA ASN A 584 -8.35 -0.42 8.87
C ASN A 584 -7.04 -1.12 8.49
N GLN A 585 -6.54 -0.94 7.27
CA GLN A 585 -5.29 -1.58 6.83
C GLN A 585 -4.05 -0.83 7.29
N TRP A 586 -4.02 0.49 7.12
CA TRP A 586 -2.79 1.28 7.26
C TRP A 586 -2.63 1.94 8.63
N VAL A 587 -3.73 2.13 9.36
CA VAL A 587 -3.75 2.81 10.67
C VAL A 587 -4.00 1.81 11.80
N TYR A 588 -5.14 1.10 11.76
CA TYR A 588 -5.49 0.11 12.77
C TYR A 588 -4.82 -1.26 12.54
N GLY A 589 -4.38 -1.52 11.30
CA GLY A 589 -3.71 -2.74 10.89
C GLY A 589 -2.19 -2.75 11.09
N THR A 590 -1.62 -3.94 10.87
CA THR A 590 -0.17 -4.19 10.92
C THR A 590 0.33 -4.75 9.59
N GLY A 591 1.64 -4.66 9.38
CA GLY A 591 2.28 -5.11 8.15
C GLY A 591 2.14 -4.14 6.97
N ARG A 592 2.62 -4.59 5.82
CA ARG A 592 2.60 -3.89 4.52
C ARG A 592 2.85 -4.90 3.39
N PRO A 593 2.43 -4.61 2.15
CA PRO A 593 2.50 -5.56 1.05
C PRO A 593 3.93 -5.81 0.54
N SER A 594 4.14 -7.03 0.06
CA SER A 594 5.29 -7.40 -0.77
C SER A 594 4.78 -7.70 -2.18
N TYR A 595 5.15 -6.88 -3.16
CA TYR A 595 4.67 -7.03 -4.53
C TYR A 595 5.61 -7.91 -5.36
N VAL A 596 5.03 -8.81 -6.14
CA VAL A 596 5.64 -9.44 -7.31
C VAL A 596 4.82 -8.99 -8.51
N TRP A 597 5.45 -8.40 -9.52
CA TRP A 597 4.71 -7.89 -10.67
C TRP A 597 5.45 -8.16 -11.98
N GLY A 598 4.70 -8.18 -13.07
CA GLY A 598 5.22 -8.35 -14.42
C GLY A 598 4.26 -7.76 -15.44
N TRP A 599 4.74 -7.62 -16.67
CA TRP A 599 3.92 -7.11 -17.76
C TRP A 599 4.26 -7.80 -19.08
N THR A 600 3.26 -7.86 -19.96
CA THR A 600 3.39 -8.28 -21.36
C THR A 600 2.56 -7.33 -22.24
N THR A 601 2.80 -7.35 -23.54
CA THR A 601 1.98 -6.63 -24.52
C THR A 601 1.26 -7.62 -25.41
N GLN A 602 0.01 -7.31 -25.74
CA GLN A 602 -0.78 -8.01 -26.75
C GLN A 602 -1.40 -6.96 -27.66
N GLY A 603 -1.00 -6.90 -28.93
CA GLY A 603 -1.35 -5.81 -29.84
C GLY A 603 -1.06 -4.45 -29.21
N ASN A 604 -2.12 -3.71 -28.89
CA ASN A 604 -2.07 -2.38 -28.30
C ASN A 604 -2.41 -2.34 -26.78
N THR A 605 -2.54 -3.50 -26.17
CA THR A 605 -2.91 -3.63 -24.76
C THR A 605 -1.70 -4.07 -23.94
N LEU A 606 -1.36 -3.31 -22.90
CA LEU A 606 -0.39 -3.70 -21.89
C LEU A 606 -1.10 -4.50 -20.81
N LYS A 607 -0.74 -5.78 -20.67
CA LYS A 607 -1.22 -6.64 -19.57
C LYS A 607 -0.26 -6.54 -18.41
N VAL A 608 -0.71 -6.03 -17.26
CA VAL A 608 0.08 -5.91 -16.03
C VAL A 608 -0.46 -6.90 -15.01
N THR A 609 0.37 -7.82 -14.52
CA THR A 609 0.00 -8.75 -13.45
C THR A 609 0.72 -8.35 -12.17
N ILE A 610 -0.05 -8.16 -11.10
CA ILE A 610 0.43 -7.80 -9.76
C ILE A 610 0.01 -8.90 -8.79
N THR A 611 0.95 -9.39 -7.99
CA THR A 611 0.75 -10.37 -6.92
C THR A 611 1.28 -9.83 -5.59
N GLN A 612 0.52 -10.02 -4.53
CA GLN A 612 0.85 -9.66 -3.15
C GLN A 612 1.24 -10.91 -2.34
N ASN A 613 2.44 -10.92 -1.78
CA ASN A 613 3.07 -12.09 -1.14
C ASN A 613 3.17 -12.01 0.39
N GLN A 614 2.51 -11.05 1.02
CA GLN A 614 2.43 -10.98 2.48
C GLN A 614 1.41 -11.97 3.07
N VAL A 615 1.48 -12.15 4.40
CA VAL A 615 0.49 -12.89 5.18
C VAL A 615 -0.75 -12.02 5.41
N GLY A 616 -1.94 -12.63 5.35
CA GLY A 616 -3.21 -11.94 5.58
C GLY A 616 -3.93 -11.56 4.29
N ASN A 617 -4.89 -10.63 4.42
CA ASN A 617 -5.68 -10.11 3.30
C ASN A 617 -4.82 -9.23 2.38
N PRO A 618 -5.17 -9.11 1.08
CA PRO A 618 -4.51 -8.16 0.20
C PRO A 618 -4.74 -6.73 0.68
N PHE A 619 -3.67 -5.93 0.70
CA PHE A 619 -3.75 -4.49 0.91
C PHE A 619 -4.39 -3.86 -0.33
N ILE A 620 -5.25 -2.88 -0.13
CA ILE A 620 -5.91 -2.15 -1.21
C ILE A 620 -5.13 -0.86 -1.41
N MET A 621 -4.58 -0.64 -2.61
CA MET A 621 -3.96 0.63 -2.99
C MET A 621 -4.06 0.88 -4.50
N PRO A 622 -4.25 2.14 -4.93
CA PRO A 622 -3.92 2.54 -6.29
C PRO A 622 -2.41 2.42 -6.53
N VAL A 623 -2.05 1.83 -7.67
CA VAL A 623 -0.67 1.60 -8.10
C VAL A 623 -0.43 2.34 -9.41
N ASP A 624 0.57 3.22 -9.41
CA ASP A 624 1.03 3.90 -10.62
C ASP A 624 1.83 2.94 -11.50
N ILE A 625 1.40 2.75 -12.74
CA ILE A 625 2.14 2.08 -13.81
C ILE A 625 2.57 3.14 -14.82
N GLN A 626 3.85 3.51 -14.79
CA GLN A 626 4.41 4.47 -15.74
C GLN A 626 4.95 3.73 -16.96
N VAL A 627 4.50 4.15 -18.14
CA VAL A 627 4.90 3.60 -19.43
C VAL A 627 5.60 4.69 -20.23
N SER A 628 6.82 4.41 -20.68
CA SER A 628 7.60 5.29 -21.55
C SER A 628 7.89 4.59 -22.88
N ASP A 629 7.86 5.34 -23.99
CA ASP A 629 8.14 4.82 -25.33
C ASP A 629 9.55 5.19 -25.83
N ILE A 630 9.98 4.60 -26.95
CA ILE A 630 11.28 4.88 -27.58
C ILE A 630 11.43 6.33 -28.07
N LYS A 631 10.33 7.09 -28.17
CA LYS A 631 10.33 8.50 -28.59
C LYS A 631 10.48 9.44 -27.39
N GLY A 632 10.62 8.91 -26.17
CA GLY A 632 10.76 9.67 -24.94
C GLY A 632 9.45 10.23 -24.40
N ARG A 633 8.28 9.80 -24.91
CA ARG A 633 6.99 10.11 -24.28
C ARG A 633 6.83 9.23 -23.05
N SER A 634 6.19 9.75 -21.99
CA SER A 634 5.84 8.97 -20.79
C SER A 634 4.39 9.22 -20.37
N LYS A 635 3.70 8.19 -19.88
CA LYS A 635 2.32 8.23 -19.40
C LYS A 635 2.15 7.35 -18.17
N THR A 636 1.46 7.84 -17.15
CA THR A 636 1.11 7.06 -15.95
C THR A 636 -0.32 6.57 -16.02
N PHE A 637 -0.53 5.29 -15.74
CA PHE A 637 -1.82 4.65 -15.58
C PHE A 637 -1.98 4.19 -14.12
N VAL A 638 -3.13 4.46 -13.51
CA VAL A 638 -3.39 4.08 -12.11
C VAL A 638 -4.28 2.84 -12.09
N VAL A 639 -3.80 1.75 -11.49
CA VAL A 639 -4.58 0.51 -11.32
C VAL A 639 -4.85 0.24 -9.85
N LEU A 640 -6.09 -0.09 -9.49
CA LEU A 640 -6.44 -0.41 -8.10
C LEU A 640 -6.15 -1.89 -7.81
N ASN A 641 -5.04 -2.18 -7.13
CA ASN A 641 -4.76 -3.54 -6.70
C ASN A 641 -5.46 -3.84 -5.37
N ASN A 642 -6.48 -4.70 -5.41
CA ASN A 642 -7.30 -5.09 -4.26
C ASN A 642 -7.44 -6.63 -4.11
N GLN A 643 -6.70 -7.39 -4.93
CA GLN A 643 -6.67 -8.85 -4.89
C GLN A 643 -5.24 -9.35 -4.71
N LYS A 644 -5.12 -10.58 -4.19
CA LYS A 644 -3.83 -11.23 -3.96
C LYS A 644 -3.04 -11.43 -5.24
N THR A 645 -3.71 -11.79 -6.34
CA THR A 645 -3.14 -11.78 -7.70
C THR A 645 -4.18 -11.16 -8.62
N GLN A 646 -3.78 -10.18 -9.41
CA GLN A 646 -4.68 -9.41 -10.26
C GLN A 646 -3.97 -9.04 -11.55
N THR A 647 -4.66 -9.19 -12.68
CA THR A 647 -4.19 -8.76 -14.00
C THR A 647 -5.03 -7.61 -14.49
N PHE A 648 -4.37 -6.58 -15.03
CA PHE A 648 -4.98 -5.37 -15.57
C PHE A 648 -4.64 -5.26 -17.05
N ASP A 649 -5.65 -4.97 -17.86
CA ASP A 649 -5.50 -4.70 -19.28
C ASP A 649 -5.54 -3.18 -19.49
N ILE A 650 -4.43 -2.61 -19.99
CA ILE A 650 -4.25 -1.17 -20.18
C ILE A 650 -4.12 -0.87 -21.68
N GLU A 651 -5.08 -0.14 -22.23
CA GLU A 651 -5.05 0.29 -23.63
C GLU A 651 -4.02 1.40 -23.87
N LEU A 652 -3.07 1.15 -24.78
CA LEU A 652 -1.93 2.03 -25.03
C LEU A 652 -2.14 3.02 -26.19
N GLY A 653 -3.05 2.76 -27.13
CA GLY A 653 -3.31 3.67 -28.26
C GLY A 653 -2.26 3.60 -29.37
N ASP A 654 -1.43 4.62 -29.53
CA ASP A 654 -0.29 4.62 -30.46
C ASP A 654 1.05 4.46 -29.72
N PHE A 655 0.98 4.08 -28.45
CA PHE A 655 2.10 4.05 -27.53
C PHE A 655 2.72 2.66 -27.51
N VAL A 656 3.95 2.53 -28.01
CA VAL A 656 4.69 1.27 -27.96
C VAL A 656 5.56 1.29 -26.70
N PRO A 657 5.30 0.44 -25.70
CA PRO A 657 6.02 0.48 -24.43
C PRO A 657 7.46 0.04 -24.63
N PHE A 658 8.38 0.91 -24.22
CA PHE A 658 9.82 0.65 -24.16
C PHE A 658 10.28 0.36 -22.73
N LEU A 659 9.75 1.13 -21.77
CA LEU A 659 10.01 1.00 -20.36
C LEU A 659 8.69 1.06 -19.60
N VAL A 660 8.43 0.08 -18.74
CA VAL A 660 7.26 0.06 -17.84
C VAL A 660 7.76 -0.03 -16.41
N GLN A 661 7.26 0.84 -15.53
CA GLN A 661 7.71 0.98 -14.15
C GLN A 661 6.52 0.88 -13.19
N PHE A 662 6.72 0.13 -12.12
CA PHE A 662 5.78 0.00 -11.01
C PHE A 662 6.08 1.03 -9.94
N ASP A 663 5.09 1.86 -9.64
CA ASP A 663 5.10 2.91 -8.62
C ASP A 663 6.45 3.65 -8.56
N PRO A 664 6.87 4.31 -9.67
CA PRO A 664 8.21 4.87 -9.82
C PRO A 664 8.51 6.00 -8.81
N GLU A 665 7.48 6.70 -8.36
CA GLU A 665 7.58 7.77 -7.36
C GLU A 665 7.41 7.26 -5.92
N ASN A 666 7.23 5.93 -5.75
CA ASN A 666 7.15 5.23 -4.48
C ASN A 666 6.05 5.75 -3.52
N TRP A 667 4.84 5.96 -4.04
CA TRP A 667 3.69 6.40 -3.26
C TRP A 667 3.27 5.38 -2.20
N ILE A 668 3.50 4.09 -2.45
CA ILE A 668 2.96 3.01 -1.62
C ILE A 668 3.98 2.58 -0.57
N LEU A 669 3.56 2.56 0.70
CA LEU A 669 4.31 1.88 1.76
C LEU A 669 4.32 0.37 1.50
N LYS A 670 5.46 -0.14 1.06
CA LYS A 670 5.66 -1.57 0.72
C LYS A 670 6.93 -2.12 1.34
N LYS A 671 6.97 -3.44 1.51
CA LYS A 671 8.12 -4.18 2.07
C LYS A 671 9.15 -4.51 1.00
N SER A 672 8.67 -4.93 -0.17
CA SER A 672 9.49 -5.28 -1.31
C SER A 672 8.69 -5.17 -2.60
N VAL A 673 9.38 -4.93 -3.71
CA VAL A 673 8.84 -5.08 -5.06
C VAL A 673 9.81 -5.95 -5.84
N THR A 674 9.31 -7.05 -6.40
CA THR A 674 10.06 -7.93 -7.28
C THR A 674 9.42 -7.88 -8.66
N THR A 675 10.20 -7.51 -9.68
CA THR A 675 9.73 -7.55 -11.07
C THR A 675 10.09 -8.90 -11.68
N THR A 676 9.11 -9.65 -12.21
CA THR A 676 9.36 -10.85 -13.00
C THR A 676 9.95 -10.45 -14.35
N ALA A 677 11.02 -11.12 -14.80
CA ALA A 677 11.54 -10.89 -16.15
C ALA A 677 10.50 -11.34 -17.19
N PRO A 678 10.37 -10.65 -18.33
CA PRO A 678 9.49 -11.11 -19.40
C PRO A 678 10.13 -12.30 -20.15
N THR A 679 9.31 -13.21 -20.67
CA THR A 679 9.78 -14.34 -21.50
C THR A 679 10.39 -13.81 -22.81
N PRO A 680 11.59 -14.25 -23.22
CA PRO A 680 12.21 -13.83 -24.48
C PRO A 680 11.49 -14.44 -25.70
N THR A 681 11.37 -13.67 -26.78
CA THR A 681 10.82 -14.13 -28.06
C THR A 681 11.95 -14.73 -28.90
N LEU A 682 11.83 -16.01 -29.25
CA LEU A 682 12.78 -16.68 -30.13
C LEU A 682 12.48 -16.28 -31.58
N LEU A 683 13.43 -15.67 -32.29
CA LEU A 683 13.21 -15.13 -33.63
C LEU A 683 13.60 -16.14 -34.72
N SER A 684 14.75 -16.80 -34.58
CA SER A 684 15.20 -17.76 -35.58
C SER A 684 16.17 -18.82 -35.05
N VAL A 685 16.17 -19.97 -35.71
CA VAL A 685 17.19 -21.02 -35.62
C VAL A 685 17.58 -21.41 -37.05
N GLU A 686 18.81 -21.06 -37.43
CA GLU A 686 19.31 -21.17 -38.80
C GLU A 686 20.63 -21.97 -38.83
N ALA A 687 20.90 -22.74 -39.88
CA ALA A 687 22.22 -23.32 -40.08
C ALA A 687 23.28 -22.22 -40.32
N ASP A 688 24.38 -22.25 -39.55
CA ASP A 688 25.45 -21.23 -39.57
C ASP A 688 26.38 -21.28 -40.81
N GLY A 689 26.14 -22.22 -41.73
CA GLY A 689 26.97 -22.46 -42.91
C GLY A 689 28.29 -23.21 -42.63
N LYS A 690 28.54 -23.65 -41.40
CA LYS A 690 29.73 -24.39 -40.95
C LYS A 690 29.41 -25.68 -40.20
N GLY A 691 28.13 -26.10 -40.21
CA GLY A 691 27.66 -27.31 -39.53
C GLY A 691 27.17 -27.08 -38.10
N GLY A 692 26.92 -25.83 -37.72
CA GLY A 692 26.34 -25.42 -36.45
C GLY A 692 24.99 -24.71 -36.62
N ALA A 693 24.42 -24.25 -35.51
CA ALA A 693 23.17 -23.50 -35.43
C ALA A 693 23.44 -22.05 -35.04
N LYS A 694 22.86 -21.08 -35.73
CA LYS A 694 22.76 -19.68 -35.33
C LYS A 694 21.36 -19.44 -34.77
N ILE A 695 21.27 -19.04 -33.51
CA ILE A 695 20.01 -18.77 -32.79
C ILE A 695 19.92 -17.28 -32.49
N LYS A 696 18.79 -16.64 -32.81
CA LYS A 696 18.52 -15.23 -32.53
C LYS A 696 17.24 -15.06 -31.71
N TRP A 697 17.21 -14.11 -30.80
CA TRP A 697 16.03 -13.79 -29.99
C TRP A 697 15.94 -12.29 -29.66
N GLN A 698 14.73 -11.85 -29.35
CA GLN A 698 14.46 -10.52 -28.82
C GLN A 698 14.23 -10.61 -27.30
N SER A 699 14.67 -9.58 -26.57
CA SER A 699 14.35 -9.43 -25.13
C SER A 699 13.45 -8.23 -24.92
N SER A 700 12.43 -8.38 -24.09
CA SER A 700 11.34 -7.43 -23.89
C SER A 700 11.54 -6.39 -22.78
N GLY A 701 12.68 -6.32 -22.09
CA GLY A 701 12.93 -5.19 -21.17
C GLY A 701 14.00 -5.37 -20.11
N ASP A 702 14.16 -4.30 -19.33
CA ASP A 702 15.01 -4.17 -18.15
C ASP A 702 14.68 -5.26 -17.11
N ASN A 703 15.66 -5.58 -16.25
CA ASN A 703 15.58 -6.60 -15.19
C ASN A 703 15.85 -8.06 -15.61
N THR A 704 16.39 -8.30 -16.80
CA THR A 704 16.98 -9.60 -17.20
C THR A 704 18.47 -9.61 -16.84
N SER A 705 18.94 -10.60 -16.07
CA SER A 705 20.38 -10.81 -15.79
C SER A 705 21.06 -11.70 -16.83
N GLY A 706 20.30 -12.53 -17.52
CA GLY A 706 20.78 -13.36 -18.62
C GLY A 706 19.75 -14.33 -19.15
N PHE A 707 20.20 -15.33 -19.91
CA PHE A 707 19.34 -16.31 -20.56
C PHE A 707 19.84 -17.75 -20.38
N GLN A 708 18.90 -18.68 -20.34
CA GLN A 708 19.16 -20.11 -20.49
C GLN A 708 18.67 -20.58 -21.86
N LEU A 709 19.63 -20.99 -22.70
CA LEU A 709 19.38 -21.63 -23.97
C LEU A 709 19.53 -23.15 -23.82
N VAL A 710 18.49 -23.89 -24.16
CA VAL A 710 18.50 -25.36 -24.15
C VAL A 710 18.31 -25.91 -25.56
N MET A 711 18.86 -27.09 -25.79
CA MET A 711 18.80 -27.82 -27.05
C MET A 711 18.24 -29.23 -26.83
N SER A 712 17.56 -29.76 -27.83
CA SER A 712 17.09 -31.15 -27.88
C SER A 712 17.27 -31.71 -29.29
N ASP A 713 17.50 -33.01 -29.40
CA ASP A 713 17.53 -33.74 -30.66
C ASP A 713 16.33 -34.66 -30.87
N ASN A 714 15.39 -34.69 -29.91
CA ASN A 714 14.22 -35.56 -29.89
C ASN A 714 12.96 -34.88 -29.33
N LEU A 715 13.03 -33.59 -28.98
CA LEU A 715 11.99 -32.78 -28.32
C LEU A 715 11.57 -33.23 -26.91
N THR A 716 12.04 -34.39 -26.42
CA THR A 716 11.71 -34.90 -25.08
C THR A 716 12.79 -34.58 -24.06
N THR A 717 14.06 -34.73 -24.45
CA THR A 717 15.22 -34.54 -23.56
C THR A 717 15.92 -33.24 -23.92
N TRP A 718 16.04 -32.33 -22.95
CA TRP A 718 16.61 -30.99 -23.14
C TRP A 718 17.91 -30.84 -22.36
N THR A 719 18.95 -30.35 -23.01
CA THR A 719 20.27 -30.09 -22.42
C THR A 719 20.65 -28.62 -22.57
N LEU A 720 21.40 -28.08 -21.62
CA LEU A 720 21.95 -26.73 -21.75
C LEU A 720 23.01 -26.70 -22.85
N VAL A 721 22.92 -25.70 -23.72
CA VAL A 721 23.86 -25.53 -24.85
C VAL A 721 25.27 -25.17 -24.39
N ALA A 722 25.39 -24.41 -23.29
CA ALA A 722 26.67 -24.09 -22.67
C ALA A 722 26.74 -24.71 -21.26
N ASN A 723 27.73 -25.56 -21.02
CA ASN A 723 27.98 -26.10 -19.67
C ASN A 723 28.56 -24.99 -18.77
N LYS A 724 27.66 -24.33 -18.01
CA LYS A 724 27.88 -23.42 -16.86
C LYS A 724 27.70 -21.91 -17.06
N ASP A 725 27.59 -21.39 -18.27
CA ASP A 725 27.43 -19.95 -18.47
C ASP A 725 25.99 -19.58 -18.86
N VAL A 726 25.31 -18.91 -17.94
CA VAL A 726 24.16 -18.07 -18.27
C VAL A 726 24.60 -17.08 -19.35
N LEU A 727 23.88 -17.03 -20.48
CA LEU A 727 24.18 -16.05 -21.52
C LEU A 727 23.89 -14.66 -20.96
N GLY A 728 24.84 -13.73 -21.01
CA GLY A 728 24.65 -12.39 -20.45
C GLY A 728 23.47 -11.66 -21.08
N ALA A 729 22.83 -10.76 -20.34
CA ALA A 729 21.63 -10.02 -20.76
C ALA A 729 21.78 -9.23 -22.08
N ALA A 730 23.01 -8.84 -22.44
CA ALA A 730 23.32 -8.13 -23.68
C ALA A 730 23.35 -9.03 -24.93
N ILE A 731 23.44 -10.36 -24.75
CA ILE A 731 23.50 -11.31 -25.86
C ILE A 731 22.09 -11.46 -26.46
N LYS A 732 21.98 -11.32 -27.78
CA LYS A 732 20.74 -11.49 -28.58
C LYS A 732 20.86 -12.58 -29.66
N GLU A 733 22.06 -13.09 -29.85
CA GLU A 733 22.33 -14.20 -30.74
C GLU A 733 23.40 -15.12 -30.16
N TYR A 734 23.31 -16.41 -30.45
CA TYR A 734 24.30 -17.41 -30.06
C TYR A 734 24.48 -18.45 -31.16
N THR A 735 25.73 -18.83 -31.42
CA THR A 735 26.07 -19.87 -32.38
C THR A 735 26.55 -21.12 -31.67
N VAL A 736 25.89 -22.25 -31.91
CA VAL A 736 26.30 -23.58 -31.45
C VAL A 736 27.17 -24.22 -32.51
N PRO A 737 28.50 -24.35 -32.30
CA PRO A 737 29.39 -24.90 -33.31
C PRO A 737 29.29 -26.43 -33.38
N ALA A 738 29.57 -26.98 -34.57
CA ALA A 738 29.90 -28.40 -34.79
C ALA A 738 28.84 -29.41 -34.30
N LEU A 739 27.63 -29.34 -34.84
CA LEU A 739 26.57 -30.32 -34.62
C LEU A 739 26.61 -31.43 -35.70
N PRO A 740 26.20 -32.67 -35.39
CA PRO A 740 26.06 -33.75 -36.37
C PRO A 740 25.21 -33.34 -37.57
N VAL A 741 25.75 -33.54 -38.78
CA VAL A 741 25.02 -33.30 -40.03
C VAL A 741 23.87 -34.28 -40.22
N GLN A 742 22.87 -33.91 -41.02
CA GLN A 742 21.67 -34.72 -41.32
C GLN A 742 20.77 -35.05 -40.12
N LYS A 743 21.05 -34.48 -38.94
CA LYS A 743 20.25 -34.62 -37.74
C LYS A 743 19.55 -33.29 -37.42
N ALA A 744 18.28 -33.37 -36.99
CA ALA A 744 17.55 -32.20 -36.54
C ALA A 744 17.88 -31.87 -35.08
N PHE A 745 18.02 -30.58 -34.78
CA PHE A 745 18.17 -30.06 -33.43
C PHE A 745 17.17 -28.93 -33.21
N TYR A 746 16.62 -28.86 -32.00
CA TYR A 746 15.60 -27.92 -31.58
C TYR A 746 16.06 -27.14 -30.37
N PHE A 747 15.63 -25.90 -30.26
CA PHE A 747 16.07 -24.92 -29.28
C PHE A 747 14.88 -24.17 -28.71
N ARG A 748 15.00 -23.79 -27.44
CA ARG A 748 14.11 -22.85 -26.75
C ARG A 748 14.90 -22.09 -25.70
N ILE A 749 14.48 -20.88 -25.38
CA ILE A 749 15.21 -19.95 -24.53
C ILE A 749 14.30 -19.38 -23.44
N ARG A 750 14.86 -19.07 -22.27
CA ARG A 750 14.16 -18.35 -21.21
C ARG A 750 15.07 -17.30 -20.57
N ALA A 751 14.51 -16.20 -20.11
CA ALA A 751 15.19 -15.18 -19.35
C ALA A 751 15.39 -15.60 -17.89
N ILE A 752 16.46 -15.10 -17.29
CA ILE A 752 16.73 -15.09 -15.86
C ILE A 752 16.54 -13.65 -15.37
N SER A 753 15.71 -13.43 -14.36
CA SER A 753 15.54 -12.10 -13.77
C SER A 753 16.82 -11.64 -13.05
N SER A 754 16.89 -10.36 -12.70
CA SER A 754 17.94 -9.82 -11.81
C SER A 754 17.96 -10.47 -10.43
N THR A 755 16.83 -11.04 -9.98
CA THR A 755 16.70 -11.78 -8.72
C THR A 755 17.02 -13.27 -8.85
N GLY A 756 17.34 -13.75 -10.06
CA GLY A 756 17.70 -15.13 -10.34
C GLY A 756 16.53 -16.06 -10.66
N GLU A 757 15.30 -15.55 -10.77
CA GLU A 757 14.12 -16.34 -11.13
C GLU A 757 14.10 -16.67 -12.63
N LEU A 758 13.52 -17.81 -12.99
CA LEU A 758 13.48 -18.31 -14.37
C LEU A 758 12.08 -18.14 -14.96
N THR A 759 12.03 -17.54 -16.16
CA THR A 759 10.79 -17.40 -16.94
C THR A 759 10.34 -18.72 -17.59
N SER A 760 9.16 -18.73 -18.21
CA SER A 760 8.76 -19.82 -19.11
C SER A 760 9.72 -19.88 -20.31
N PHE A 761 9.78 -21.03 -20.99
CA PHE A 761 10.52 -21.11 -22.25
C PHE A 761 9.73 -20.44 -23.37
N SER A 762 10.46 -19.87 -24.33
CA SER A 762 10.00 -19.42 -25.64
C SER A 762 9.36 -20.56 -26.45
N ASP A 763 8.87 -20.22 -27.65
CA ASP A 763 8.62 -21.18 -28.71
C ASP A 763 9.82 -22.08 -29.00
N THR A 764 9.53 -23.22 -29.61
CA THR A 764 10.53 -24.22 -29.96
C THR A 764 10.79 -24.24 -31.45
N TYR A 765 11.98 -23.78 -31.82
CA TYR A 765 12.46 -23.70 -33.20
C TYR A 765 13.62 -24.67 -33.41
N GLY A 766 13.80 -25.12 -34.65
CA GLY A 766 14.84 -26.09 -34.98
C GLY A 766 15.46 -25.88 -36.35
N PHE A 767 16.50 -26.65 -36.59
CA PHE A 767 17.15 -26.69 -37.88
C PHE A 767 17.71 -28.08 -38.15
N ARG A 768 18.01 -28.32 -39.43
CA ARG A 768 18.72 -29.51 -39.90
C ARG A 768 19.61 -29.15 -41.08
N THR A 769 20.87 -29.58 -41.03
CA THR A 769 21.78 -29.50 -42.17
C THR A 769 21.65 -30.73 -43.08
N GLY A 770 21.89 -30.56 -44.38
CA GLY A 770 21.99 -31.69 -45.33
C GLY A 770 23.35 -32.38 -45.29
N ALA A 771 23.54 -33.38 -46.16
CA ALA A 771 24.84 -34.00 -46.39
C ALA A 771 25.90 -32.98 -46.87
N SER A 772 25.46 -31.98 -47.63
CA SER A 772 26.22 -30.81 -48.05
C SER A 772 25.66 -29.57 -47.37
N LEU A 773 26.53 -28.69 -46.88
CA LEU A 773 26.13 -27.41 -46.27
C LEU A 773 25.47 -26.45 -47.27
N ASN A 774 25.63 -26.70 -48.57
CA ASN A 774 25.02 -25.93 -49.66
C ASN A 774 23.74 -26.58 -50.23
N ALA A 775 23.23 -27.64 -49.60
CA ALA A 775 21.98 -28.26 -50.04
C ALA A 775 20.81 -27.24 -49.98
N PRO A 776 19.88 -27.25 -50.95
CA PRO A 776 18.71 -26.37 -50.93
C PRO A 776 17.93 -26.55 -49.62
N LYS A 777 17.72 -25.45 -48.89
CA LYS A 777 17.05 -25.47 -47.59
C LYS A 777 15.60 -25.01 -47.70
N ILE A 778 14.79 -25.49 -46.77
CA ILE A 778 13.41 -25.09 -46.54
C ILE A 778 13.38 -24.13 -45.35
N LEU A 779 12.62 -23.04 -45.44
CA LEU A 779 12.31 -22.21 -44.28
C LEU A 779 10.93 -22.61 -43.75
N ILE A 780 10.85 -22.89 -42.46
CA ILE A 780 9.59 -23.11 -41.76
C ILE A 780 9.30 -21.85 -40.94
N VAL A 781 8.19 -21.21 -41.24
CA VAL A 781 7.75 -19.96 -40.60
C VAL A 781 6.64 -20.30 -39.63
N ASP A 782 6.84 -19.93 -38.37
CA ASP A 782 5.78 -19.81 -37.38
C ASP A 782 5.14 -18.44 -37.56
N GLY A 783 3.91 -18.41 -38.04
CA GLY A 783 3.14 -17.16 -38.19
C GLY A 783 1.81 -17.30 -37.49
N TYR A 784 1.86 -17.83 -36.26
CA TYR A 784 0.78 -17.84 -35.31
C TYR A 784 1.06 -16.84 -34.19
N ASP A 785 0.21 -15.83 -34.10
CA ASP A 785 0.41 -14.64 -33.28
C ASP A 785 -0.75 -14.47 -32.28
N ARG A 786 -1.80 -15.32 -32.38
CA ARG A 786 -3.03 -15.23 -31.59
C ARG A 786 -2.86 -15.72 -30.15
N TRP A 787 -3.20 -14.85 -29.21
CA TRP A 787 -3.36 -15.20 -27.78
C TRP A 787 -4.84 -15.35 -27.42
N ASP A 788 -5.24 -16.50 -26.88
CA ASP A 788 -6.62 -16.69 -26.40
C ASP A 788 -6.73 -17.14 -24.94
N THR A 789 -7.94 -17.00 -24.44
CA THR A 789 -8.38 -17.31 -23.07
C THR A 789 -8.64 -18.80 -22.83
N GLN A 790 -8.41 -19.67 -23.82
CA GLN A 790 -8.71 -21.11 -23.74
C GLN A 790 -7.48 -21.95 -23.36
N GLY A 791 -6.34 -21.31 -23.07
CA GLY A 791 -5.15 -22.00 -22.59
C GLY A 791 -4.31 -22.63 -23.71
N ARG A 792 -4.53 -22.23 -24.98
CA ARG A 792 -3.63 -22.51 -26.09
C ARG A 792 -2.39 -21.64 -25.86
N GLY A 793 -1.32 -22.27 -25.39
CA GLY A 793 -0.25 -21.62 -24.63
C GLY A 793 0.48 -20.50 -25.37
N VAL A 794 0.99 -19.55 -24.58
CA VAL A 794 1.84 -18.41 -24.97
C VAL A 794 3.11 -18.80 -25.76
N ASN A 795 3.50 -20.07 -25.66
CA ASN A 795 4.67 -20.63 -26.33
C ASN A 795 4.36 -22.07 -26.76
N HIS A 796 4.74 -22.46 -27.97
CA HIS A 796 4.43 -23.74 -28.59
C HIS A 796 5.63 -24.35 -29.34
N ALA A 797 5.39 -25.51 -29.98
CA ALA A 797 6.40 -26.26 -30.73
C ALA A 797 5.89 -26.64 -32.14
N TRP A 798 5.04 -25.80 -32.73
CA TRP A 798 4.40 -26.09 -34.00
C TRP A 798 5.39 -26.06 -35.16
N ALA A 799 6.21 -25.01 -35.29
CA ALA A 799 7.32 -25.00 -36.26
C ALA A 799 8.27 -26.20 -36.10
N ALA A 800 8.55 -26.64 -34.86
CA ALA A 800 9.32 -27.87 -34.62
C ALA A 800 8.60 -29.14 -35.08
N THR A 801 7.27 -29.20 -34.98
CA THR A 801 6.45 -30.31 -35.48
C THR A 801 6.49 -30.42 -37.00
N HIS A 802 6.47 -29.29 -37.71
CA HIS A 802 6.74 -29.24 -39.15
C HIS A 802 8.17 -29.69 -39.45
N GLY A 803 9.15 -29.23 -38.67
CA GLY A 803 10.56 -29.62 -38.76
C GLY A 803 10.79 -31.12 -38.61
N GLN A 804 10.05 -31.80 -37.72
CA GLN A 804 10.10 -33.26 -37.61
C GLN A 804 9.68 -33.95 -38.92
N ALA A 805 8.59 -33.50 -39.56
CA ALA A 805 8.12 -34.08 -40.81
C ALA A 805 9.12 -33.83 -41.97
N VAL A 806 9.75 -32.66 -42.01
CA VAL A 806 10.81 -32.35 -42.97
C VAL A 806 12.08 -33.16 -42.70
N HIS A 807 12.41 -33.38 -41.43
CA HIS A 807 13.54 -34.24 -41.02
C HIS A 807 13.35 -35.68 -41.49
N GLU A 808 12.15 -36.25 -41.30
CA GLU A 808 11.80 -37.61 -41.72
C GLU A 808 11.85 -37.79 -43.25
N PHE A 809 11.55 -36.72 -44.01
CA PHE A 809 11.78 -36.72 -45.46
C PHE A 809 13.28 -36.68 -45.84
N GLY A 810 14.10 -36.09 -44.97
CA GLY A 810 15.55 -35.95 -45.16
C GLY A 810 15.99 -34.63 -45.77
N ALA A 811 15.16 -33.59 -45.79
CA ALA A 811 15.53 -32.28 -46.34
C ALA A 811 16.15 -31.34 -45.27
N PRO A 812 17.09 -30.45 -45.64
CA PRO A 812 17.60 -29.41 -44.74
C PRO A 812 16.51 -28.36 -44.48
N PHE A 813 16.45 -27.85 -43.25
CA PHE A 813 15.52 -26.76 -42.92
C PHE A 813 16.08 -25.83 -41.85
N ASP A 814 15.58 -24.60 -41.86
CA ASP A 814 15.70 -23.60 -40.80
C ASP A 814 14.29 -23.21 -40.34
N THR A 815 14.16 -22.61 -39.15
CA THR A 815 12.88 -22.13 -38.62
C THR A 815 12.98 -20.68 -38.16
N CYS A 816 11.87 -19.94 -38.26
CA CYS A 816 11.78 -18.59 -37.73
C CYS A 816 10.36 -18.20 -37.37
N ALA A 817 10.24 -17.15 -36.55
CA ALA A 817 9.02 -16.39 -36.39
C ALA A 817 8.79 -15.51 -37.63
N ASN A 818 7.55 -15.17 -37.94
CA ASN A 818 7.19 -14.27 -39.04
C ASN A 818 7.78 -12.86 -38.87
N GLU A 819 8.00 -12.38 -37.65
CA GLU A 819 8.63 -11.06 -37.42
C GLU A 819 10.08 -11.00 -37.93
N ALA A 820 10.80 -12.12 -37.94
CA ALA A 820 12.15 -12.18 -38.50
C ALA A 820 12.17 -12.00 -40.03
N ILE A 821 11.05 -12.29 -40.70
CA ILE A 821 10.87 -12.03 -42.12
C ILE A 821 10.51 -10.56 -42.34
N ILE A 822 9.59 -10.03 -41.52
CA ILE A 822 9.16 -8.64 -41.58
C ILE A 822 10.32 -7.67 -41.31
N SER A 823 11.17 -7.97 -40.33
CA SER A 823 12.35 -7.17 -40.00
C SER A 823 13.43 -7.21 -41.09
N GLY A 824 13.36 -8.19 -42.00
CA GLY A 824 14.38 -8.46 -43.01
C GLY A 824 15.59 -9.25 -42.49
N ASP A 825 15.54 -9.76 -41.25
CA ASP A 825 16.60 -10.60 -40.69
C ASP A 825 16.73 -11.95 -41.41
N ILE A 826 15.60 -12.46 -41.92
CA ILE A 826 15.52 -13.63 -42.77
C ILE A 826 14.89 -13.23 -44.09
N LEU A 827 15.60 -13.53 -45.18
CA LEU A 827 15.13 -13.28 -46.53
C LEU A 827 14.55 -14.57 -47.12
N PRO A 828 13.22 -14.66 -47.37
CA PRO A 828 12.62 -15.88 -47.93
C PRO A 828 13.20 -16.29 -49.29
N SER A 829 13.73 -15.33 -50.06
CA SER A 829 14.43 -15.59 -51.33
C SER A 829 15.70 -16.44 -51.20
N SER A 830 16.25 -16.60 -50.00
CA SER A 830 17.41 -17.45 -49.73
C SER A 830 17.04 -18.94 -49.61
N TYR A 831 15.75 -19.27 -49.62
CA TYR A 831 15.23 -20.60 -49.40
C TYR A 831 14.53 -21.17 -50.63
N ALA A 832 14.74 -22.46 -50.88
CA ALA A 832 14.17 -23.14 -52.04
C ALA A 832 12.67 -23.45 -51.87
N ALA A 833 12.20 -23.55 -50.63
CA ALA A 833 10.78 -23.59 -50.30
C ALA A 833 10.51 -22.89 -48.97
N LEU A 834 9.27 -22.44 -48.81
CA LEU A 834 8.70 -21.90 -47.58
C LEU A 834 7.55 -22.79 -47.13
N ILE A 835 7.51 -23.09 -45.84
CA ILE A 835 6.38 -23.69 -45.14
C ILE A 835 5.91 -22.66 -44.12
N TRP A 836 4.63 -22.29 -44.12
CA TRP A 836 4.07 -21.27 -43.23
C TRP A 836 2.90 -21.86 -42.47
N GLY A 837 3.09 -22.05 -41.16
CA GLY A 837 2.06 -22.50 -40.25
C GLY A 837 1.43 -21.30 -39.54
N SER A 838 0.11 -21.14 -39.70
CA SER A 838 -0.65 -20.05 -39.07
C SER A 838 -1.58 -20.53 -37.96
N GLY A 839 -1.48 -21.80 -37.53
CA GLY A 839 -2.34 -22.33 -36.48
C GLY A 839 -3.83 -22.01 -36.68
N GLU A 840 -4.45 -21.39 -35.68
CA GLU A 840 -5.80 -20.78 -35.77
C GLU A 840 -5.74 -19.24 -35.62
N GLU A 841 -4.81 -18.61 -36.33
CA GLU A 841 -4.70 -17.15 -36.46
C GLU A 841 -6.04 -16.53 -36.84
N SER A 842 -6.37 -15.33 -36.35
CA SER A 842 -7.65 -14.68 -36.70
C SER A 842 -7.51 -13.18 -36.89
N THR A 843 -8.62 -12.52 -37.24
CA THR A 843 -8.73 -11.06 -37.48
C THR A 843 -8.15 -10.13 -36.41
N VAL A 844 -7.90 -10.64 -35.20
CA VAL A 844 -7.40 -9.83 -34.08
C VAL A 844 -5.95 -9.38 -34.32
N GLU A 845 -5.11 -10.24 -34.91
CA GLU A 845 -3.69 -9.95 -35.17
C GLU A 845 -3.34 -9.87 -36.68
N SER A 846 -4.33 -10.07 -37.56
CA SER A 846 -4.25 -9.99 -39.03
C SER A 846 -3.33 -11.04 -39.67
N THR A 847 -3.89 -12.22 -39.97
CA THR A 847 -3.23 -13.28 -40.74
C THR A 847 -2.69 -12.73 -42.06
N PHE A 848 -1.39 -12.86 -42.33
CA PHE A 848 -0.72 -12.23 -43.47
C PHE A 848 -1.03 -10.73 -43.58
N ASN A 849 -0.37 -9.93 -42.75
CA ASN A 849 -0.44 -8.48 -42.86
C ASN A 849 0.09 -7.98 -44.22
N VAL A 850 -0.13 -6.71 -44.53
CA VAL A 850 0.20 -6.13 -45.85
C VAL A 850 1.68 -6.33 -46.24
N GLN A 851 2.60 -6.32 -45.28
CA GLN A 851 4.03 -6.52 -45.53
C GLN A 851 4.33 -7.98 -45.85
N GLU A 852 3.78 -8.92 -45.08
CA GLU A 852 3.92 -10.36 -45.33
C GLU A 852 3.33 -10.74 -46.69
N GLN A 853 2.15 -10.23 -47.02
CA GLN A 853 1.56 -10.42 -48.35
C GLN A 853 2.51 -9.96 -49.45
N ALA A 854 3.13 -8.78 -49.31
CA ALA A 854 4.07 -8.28 -50.31
C ALA A 854 5.32 -9.17 -50.46
N ILE A 855 5.87 -9.65 -49.34
CA ILE A 855 7.04 -10.54 -49.32
C ILE A 855 6.71 -11.87 -50.01
N ILE A 856 5.58 -12.49 -49.66
CA ILE A 856 5.15 -13.76 -50.26
C ILE A 856 4.80 -13.61 -51.74
N ARG A 857 4.14 -12.50 -52.15
CA ARG A 857 3.93 -12.20 -53.58
C ARG A 857 5.26 -12.19 -54.34
N ASN A 858 6.25 -11.48 -53.82
CA ASN A 858 7.57 -11.40 -54.45
C ASN A 858 8.27 -12.76 -54.52
N TYR A 859 8.19 -13.56 -53.45
CA TYR A 859 8.74 -14.91 -53.43
C TYR A 859 8.11 -15.81 -54.51
N LEU A 860 6.77 -15.86 -54.57
CA LEU A 860 6.03 -16.66 -55.54
C LEU A 860 6.24 -16.20 -56.99
N ASN A 861 6.30 -14.90 -57.25
CA ASN A 861 6.59 -14.35 -58.57
C ASN A 861 7.98 -14.77 -59.11
N ASN A 862 8.91 -15.10 -58.22
CA ASN A 862 10.29 -15.49 -58.54
C ASN A 862 10.52 -17.02 -58.50
N ALA A 863 9.51 -17.81 -58.91
CA ALA A 863 9.54 -19.28 -58.92
C ALA A 863 9.48 -19.94 -57.53
N GLY A 864 9.00 -19.23 -56.51
CA GLY A 864 8.88 -19.74 -55.15
C GLY A 864 8.06 -21.03 -55.04
N ARG A 865 8.32 -21.78 -53.96
CA ARG A 865 7.60 -23.01 -53.58
C ARG A 865 7.02 -22.79 -52.18
N PHE A 866 5.70 -22.73 -52.06
CA PHE A 866 5.05 -22.28 -50.83
C PHE A 866 4.02 -23.28 -50.33
N PHE A 867 4.18 -23.76 -49.10
CA PHE A 867 3.15 -24.51 -48.39
C PHE A 867 2.62 -23.64 -47.27
N VAL A 868 1.33 -23.32 -47.28
CA VAL A 868 0.65 -22.57 -46.22
C VAL A 868 -0.44 -23.41 -45.60
N THR A 869 -0.60 -23.32 -44.28
CA THR A 869 -1.51 -24.19 -43.53
C THR A 869 -1.95 -23.51 -42.25
N GLY A 870 -3.25 -23.55 -41.99
CA GLY A 870 -3.88 -22.94 -40.83
C GLY A 870 -5.39 -22.89 -41.01
N ALA A 871 -6.11 -22.79 -39.90
CA ALA A 871 -7.52 -22.41 -39.89
C ALA A 871 -7.65 -20.89 -40.03
N GLU A 872 -8.85 -20.40 -40.37
CA GLU A 872 -9.24 -18.98 -40.34
C GLU A 872 -8.47 -18.02 -41.28
N ILE A 873 -7.50 -18.52 -42.06
CA ILE A 873 -6.76 -17.75 -43.08
C ILE A 873 -7.73 -17.16 -44.12
N GLY A 874 -8.71 -17.95 -44.57
CA GLY A 874 -9.73 -17.52 -45.52
C GLY A 874 -10.77 -16.60 -44.89
N TRP A 875 -11.15 -16.86 -43.64
CA TRP A 875 -12.03 -15.96 -42.89
C TRP A 875 -11.44 -14.56 -42.79
N ASP A 876 -10.16 -14.45 -42.44
CA ASP A 876 -9.50 -13.15 -42.32
C ASP A 876 -9.24 -12.49 -43.68
N LEU A 877 -8.55 -13.18 -44.59
CA LEU A 877 -8.10 -12.55 -45.83
C LEU A 877 -9.24 -12.27 -46.81
N ASP A 878 -10.26 -13.12 -46.86
CA ASP A 878 -11.34 -13.03 -47.86
C ASP A 878 -12.65 -12.53 -47.25
N TYR A 879 -13.23 -13.27 -46.28
CA TYR A 879 -14.53 -12.90 -45.71
C TYR A 879 -14.52 -11.52 -45.03
N LYS A 880 -13.42 -11.18 -44.33
CA LYS A 880 -13.23 -9.87 -43.68
C LYS A 880 -12.58 -8.84 -44.60
N ALA A 881 -12.23 -9.24 -45.81
CA ALA A 881 -11.63 -8.42 -46.85
C ALA A 881 -10.27 -7.79 -46.52
N ASN A 882 -9.46 -8.42 -45.66
CA ASN A 882 -8.13 -7.93 -45.28
C ASN A 882 -7.02 -8.26 -46.30
N GLY A 883 -7.30 -9.11 -47.30
CA GLY A 883 -6.32 -9.48 -48.33
C GLY A 883 -6.89 -10.27 -49.50
N VAL A 884 -8.13 -9.99 -49.93
CA VAL A 884 -8.88 -10.74 -50.97
C VAL A 884 -8.04 -11.01 -52.22
N GLU A 885 -7.36 -9.98 -52.74
CA GLU A 885 -6.55 -10.12 -53.95
C GLU A 885 -5.36 -11.06 -53.74
N PHE A 886 -4.71 -11.01 -52.57
CA PHE A 886 -3.65 -11.95 -52.23
C PHE A 886 -4.20 -13.37 -52.10
N TYR A 887 -5.30 -13.55 -51.39
CA TYR A 887 -5.94 -14.84 -51.18
C TYR A 887 -6.34 -15.51 -52.51
N ASN A 888 -7.09 -14.82 -53.37
CA ASN A 888 -7.56 -15.39 -54.63
C ASN A 888 -6.41 -15.58 -55.64
N ASN A 889 -5.50 -14.61 -55.78
CA ASN A 889 -4.52 -14.63 -56.87
C ASN A 889 -3.23 -15.38 -56.52
N TYR A 890 -2.84 -15.41 -55.24
CA TYR A 890 -1.60 -16.01 -54.75
C TYR A 890 -1.80 -17.25 -53.88
N LEU A 891 -2.83 -17.31 -53.02
CA LEU A 891 -3.20 -18.56 -52.35
C LEU A 891 -4.16 -19.44 -53.18
N LYS A 892 -4.59 -18.94 -54.35
CA LYS A 892 -5.41 -19.67 -55.32
C LYS A 892 -6.70 -20.22 -54.72
N ALA A 893 -7.22 -19.54 -53.69
CA ALA A 893 -8.36 -19.95 -52.92
C ALA A 893 -9.42 -18.84 -52.80
N ASP A 894 -10.66 -19.24 -52.57
CA ASP A 894 -11.85 -18.43 -52.34
C ASP A 894 -12.56 -19.02 -51.11
N TYR A 895 -12.99 -18.18 -50.18
CA TYR A 895 -13.56 -18.62 -48.91
C TYR A 895 -14.99 -19.13 -49.12
N VAL A 896 -15.31 -20.27 -48.50
CA VAL A 896 -16.64 -20.88 -48.60
C VAL A 896 -17.39 -20.85 -47.27
N ALA A 897 -16.75 -21.31 -46.20
CA ALA A 897 -17.38 -21.40 -44.88
C ALA A 897 -16.34 -21.47 -43.75
N ASP A 898 -16.78 -21.04 -42.57
CA ASP A 898 -15.98 -20.83 -41.34
C ASP A 898 -15.69 -22.11 -40.57
N ASP A 899 -16.21 -23.23 -41.06
CA ASP A 899 -16.04 -24.54 -40.49
C ASP A 899 -16.27 -25.58 -41.60
N SER A 900 -15.68 -26.75 -41.41
CA SER A 900 -15.91 -27.96 -42.21
C SER A 900 -17.24 -28.65 -41.89
N ASN A 901 -18.09 -28.02 -41.07
CA ASN A 901 -19.34 -28.56 -40.51
C ASN A 901 -19.05 -29.80 -39.63
N GLY A 902 -18.06 -29.66 -38.73
CA GLY A 902 -17.64 -30.68 -37.77
C GLY A 902 -16.85 -31.86 -38.36
N ALA A 903 -16.28 -31.72 -39.56
CA ALA A 903 -15.51 -32.76 -40.23
C ALA A 903 -14.00 -32.61 -40.00
N PHE A 904 -13.42 -33.56 -39.25
CA PHE A 904 -11.99 -33.57 -38.86
C PHE A 904 -11.17 -34.65 -39.58
N THR A 905 -11.69 -35.13 -40.70
CA THR A 905 -11.03 -36.09 -41.59
C THR A 905 -10.99 -35.50 -42.98
N VAL A 906 -9.86 -35.65 -43.65
CA VAL A 906 -9.66 -35.19 -45.03
C VAL A 906 -9.31 -36.35 -45.94
N THR A 907 -9.82 -36.28 -47.16
CA THR A 907 -9.54 -37.26 -48.22
C THR A 907 -8.92 -36.56 -49.42
N GLY A 908 -7.88 -37.16 -49.99
CA GLY A 908 -7.23 -36.68 -51.20
C GLY A 908 -8.05 -36.94 -52.46
N LEU A 909 -7.98 -36.00 -53.40
CA LEU A 909 -8.68 -36.09 -54.68
C LEU A 909 -7.83 -36.78 -55.75
N ALA A 910 -8.50 -37.49 -56.66
CA ALA A 910 -7.84 -38.21 -57.75
C ALA A 910 -7.03 -37.26 -58.65
N ASN A 911 -5.88 -37.72 -59.15
CA ASN A 911 -4.95 -36.95 -59.98
C ASN A 911 -4.34 -35.71 -59.29
N THR A 912 -4.30 -35.71 -57.96
CA THR A 912 -3.66 -34.65 -57.16
C THR A 912 -2.51 -35.23 -56.35
N ILE A 913 -1.71 -34.39 -55.69
CA ILE A 913 -0.56 -34.88 -54.92
C ILE A 913 -0.98 -35.74 -53.73
N PHE A 914 -2.23 -35.66 -53.28
CA PHE A 914 -2.75 -36.44 -52.16
C PHE A 914 -3.63 -37.61 -52.60
N ASP A 915 -3.62 -37.99 -53.88
CA ASP A 915 -4.42 -39.12 -54.38
C ASP A 915 -4.20 -40.39 -53.54
N GLY A 916 -5.31 -41.04 -53.18
CA GLY A 916 -5.36 -42.23 -52.33
C GLY A 916 -5.10 -42.01 -50.83
N MET A 917 -4.94 -40.77 -50.34
CA MET A 917 -4.77 -40.49 -48.90
C MET A 917 -6.10 -40.23 -48.19
N SER A 918 -6.19 -40.69 -46.95
CA SER A 918 -7.23 -40.29 -45.99
C SER A 918 -6.61 -40.22 -44.60
N PHE A 919 -6.78 -39.09 -43.90
CA PHE A 919 -6.19 -38.87 -42.58
C PHE A 919 -7.02 -37.89 -41.74
N GLY A 920 -6.83 -37.96 -40.42
CA GLY A 920 -7.49 -37.07 -39.47
C GLY A 920 -6.58 -35.92 -39.01
N PHE A 921 -7.20 -34.88 -38.48
CA PHE A 921 -6.54 -33.81 -37.74
C PHE A 921 -7.35 -33.51 -36.48
N ASN A 922 -6.72 -32.90 -35.49
CA ASN A 922 -7.19 -32.96 -34.11
C ASN A 922 -8.51 -32.23 -33.83
N ASN A 923 -9.42 -32.90 -33.11
CA ASN A 923 -10.61 -32.32 -32.49
C ASN A 923 -10.76 -32.65 -30.97
N GLY A 924 -9.64 -32.79 -30.25
CA GLY A 924 -9.62 -33.15 -28.82
C GLY A 924 -8.86 -34.44 -28.47
N HIS A 925 -8.11 -35.00 -29.42
CA HIS A 925 -7.21 -36.13 -29.25
C HIS A 925 -5.88 -35.71 -28.56
N PRO A 926 -5.35 -36.50 -27.59
CA PRO A 926 -4.16 -36.12 -26.80
C PRO A 926 -2.86 -35.93 -27.58
N ASP A 927 -2.75 -36.54 -28.76
CA ASP A 927 -1.48 -36.70 -29.49
C ASP A 927 -1.18 -35.59 -30.53
N SER A 928 -2.02 -34.56 -30.64
CA SER A 928 -2.00 -33.65 -31.81
C SER A 928 -2.09 -32.16 -31.48
N GLY A 929 -1.36 -31.74 -30.44
CA GLY A 929 -1.13 -30.33 -30.15
C GLY A 929 -2.31 -29.65 -29.47
N TYR A 930 -3.32 -29.25 -30.26
CA TYR A 930 -4.52 -28.52 -29.82
C TYR A 930 -5.75 -28.92 -30.64
N GLU A 931 -6.94 -28.61 -30.13
CA GLU A 931 -8.22 -28.82 -30.82
C GLU A 931 -8.43 -27.71 -31.84
N VAL A 932 -8.63 -28.07 -33.11
CA VAL A 932 -8.99 -27.12 -34.17
C VAL A 932 -10.49 -26.87 -34.07
N LEU A 933 -10.90 -25.61 -33.91
CA LEU A 933 -12.29 -25.22 -33.74
C LEU A 933 -12.96 -24.85 -35.06
N TYR A 934 -12.26 -24.13 -35.93
CA TYR A 934 -12.85 -23.49 -37.11
C TYR A 934 -12.01 -23.72 -38.38
N PRO A 935 -11.85 -24.97 -38.84
CA PRO A 935 -11.13 -25.23 -40.09
C PRO A 935 -11.87 -24.62 -41.29
N ASP A 936 -11.19 -23.77 -42.06
CA ASP A 936 -11.75 -23.13 -43.24
C ASP A 936 -12.13 -24.17 -44.31
N SER A 937 -13.34 -24.03 -44.83
CA SER A 937 -13.68 -24.61 -46.12
C SER A 937 -13.36 -23.62 -47.23
N ILE A 938 -12.55 -24.08 -48.18
CA ILE A 938 -11.99 -23.24 -49.25
C ILE A 938 -12.36 -23.77 -50.64
N LYS A 939 -12.23 -22.93 -51.67
CA LYS A 939 -12.48 -23.32 -53.06
C LYS A 939 -11.33 -22.89 -53.94
N ALA A 940 -10.87 -23.78 -54.83
CA ALA A 940 -9.79 -23.46 -55.75
C ALA A 940 -10.23 -22.46 -56.83
N VAL A 941 -9.41 -21.43 -57.07
CA VAL A 941 -9.64 -20.38 -58.09
C VAL A 941 -8.33 -20.04 -58.83
N GLN A 942 -8.42 -19.25 -59.90
CA GLN A 942 -7.27 -18.70 -60.63
C GLN A 942 -6.23 -19.74 -61.06
N GLY A 943 -6.71 -20.91 -61.52
CA GLY A 943 -5.89 -22.04 -61.98
C GLY A 943 -5.47 -23.02 -60.87
N GLY A 944 -5.82 -22.74 -59.60
CA GLY A 944 -5.68 -23.72 -58.51
C GLY A 944 -6.52 -24.97 -58.75
N VAL A 945 -6.08 -26.08 -58.18
CA VAL A 945 -6.76 -27.38 -58.20
C VAL A 945 -7.02 -27.81 -56.78
N THR A 946 -8.27 -28.11 -56.43
CA THR A 946 -8.59 -28.68 -55.11
C THR A 946 -7.90 -30.03 -54.98
N CYS A 947 -7.15 -30.23 -53.88
CA CYS A 947 -6.37 -31.44 -53.63
C CYS A 947 -6.83 -32.25 -52.42
N LEU A 948 -7.55 -31.63 -51.48
CA LEU A 948 -8.14 -32.28 -50.31
C LEU A 948 -9.59 -31.84 -50.13
N LYS A 949 -10.41 -32.74 -49.58
CA LYS A 949 -11.79 -32.44 -49.17
C LYS A 949 -12.10 -32.96 -47.77
N TYR A 950 -12.93 -32.24 -47.02
CA TYR A 950 -13.55 -32.75 -45.79
C TYR A 950 -14.76 -33.62 -46.14
N SER A 951 -15.53 -33.23 -47.16
CA SER A 951 -16.69 -33.93 -47.69
C SER A 951 -16.93 -33.56 -49.16
N ASP A 952 -17.98 -34.06 -49.81
CA ASP A 952 -18.30 -33.65 -51.18
C ASP A 952 -18.72 -32.17 -51.31
N THR A 953 -19.04 -31.51 -50.19
CA THR A 953 -19.46 -30.10 -50.16
C THR A 953 -18.36 -29.16 -49.65
N TYR A 954 -17.54 -29.62 -48.70
CA TYR A 954 -16.54 -28.79 -48.02
C TYR A 954 -15.13 -29.23 -48.41
N MET A 955 -14.35 -28.34 -49.02
CA MET A 955 -13.00 -28.64 -49.48
C MET A 955 -11.94 -28.11 -48.52
N ALA A 956 -10.84 -28.84 -48.38
CA ALA A 956 -9.85 -28.63 -47.33
C ALA A 956 -8.49 -28.12 -47.84
N GLY A 957 -8.20 -28.28 -49.14
CA GLY A 957 -6.88 -27.95 -49.67
C GLY A 957 -6.84 -27.62 -51.15
N VAL A 958 -5.90 -26.76 -51.53
CA VAL A 958 -5.62 -26.34 -52.90
C VAL A 958 -4.14 -26.62 -53.23
N GLN A 959 -3.89 -27.08 -54.45
CA GLN A 959 -2.54 -27.13 -55.04
C GLN A 959 -2.49 -26.27 -56.32
N PHE A 960 -1.31 -25.74 -56.65
CA PHE A 960 -1.09 -25.01 -57.89
C PHE A 960 0.34 -25.19 -58.38
N ALA A 961 0.51 -25.32 -59.71
CA ALA A 961 1.78 -25.22 -60.41
C ALA A 961 1.57 -24.37 -61.66
N GLY A 962 2.27 -23.24 -61.75
CA GLY A 962 2.10 -22.30 -62.86
C GLY A 962 2.74 -20.95 -62.59
N VAL A 963 2.51 -19.99 -63.48
CA VAL A 963 3.03 -18.63 -63.35
C VAL A 963 2.07 -17.79 -62.50
N PHE A 964 2.58 -17.17 -61.44
CA PHE A 964 1.84 -16.22 -60.59
C PHE A 964 1.63 -14.87 -61.31
N PRO A 965 0.65 -14.03 -60.91
CA PRO A 965 0.20 -12.87 -61.69
C PRO A 965 1.28 -11.93 -62.23
N SER A 966 2.33 -11.67 -61.45
CA SER A 966 3.46 -10.81 -61.85
C SER A 966 4.77 -11.59 -62.00
N GLY A 967 4.70 -12.91 -62.04
CA GLY A 967 5.84 -13.79 -62.24
C GLY A 967 6.13 -14.05 -63.71
N ILE A 968 7.35 -14.50 -63.99
CA ILE A 968 7.78 -14.97 -65.32
C ILE A 968 8.33 -16.40 -65.30
N LYS A 969 8.28 -17.06 -64.13
CA LYS A 969 8.75 -18.43 -63.90
C LYS A 969 7.67 -19.21 -63.16
N GLU A 970 7.65 -20.53 -63.36
CA GLU A 970 6.71 -21.43 -62.69
C GLU A 970 6.98 -21.46 -61.18
N GLY A 971 6.00 -21.03 -60.39
CA GLY A 971 5.91 -21.21 -58.94
C GLY A 971 5.03 -22.41 -58.58
N ARG A 972 5.08 -22.85 -57.32
CA ARG A 972 4.19 -23.91 -56.80
C ARG A 972 3.62 -23.55 -55.44
N LEU A 973 2.38 -23.96 -55.19
CA LEU A 973 1.65 -23.73 -53.95
C LEU A 973 0.95 -25.00 -53.49
N VAL A 974 0.95 -25.23 -52.17
CA VAL A 974 -0.04 -26.05 -51.47
C VAL A 974 -0.64 -25.20 -50.36
N TYR A 975 -1.96 -25.23 -50.19
CA TYR A 975 -2.67 -24.53 -49.13
C TYR A 975 -3.66 -25.47 -48.45
N PHE A 976 -3.62 -25.56 -47.12
CA PHE A 976 -4.62 -26.23 -46.29
C PHE A 976 -5.41 -25.22 -45.45
N GLY A 977 -6.75 -25.35 -45.44
CA GLY A 977 -7.66 -24.60 -44.56
C GLY A 977 -7.70 -25.13 -43.12
N PHE A 978 -6.74 -25.95 -42.73
CA PHE A 978 -6.56 -26.45 -41.38
C PHE A 978 -5.06 -26.55 -41.05
N PRO A 979 -4.67 -26.62 -39.77
CA PRO A 979 -3.27 -26.55 -39.37
C PRO A 979 -2.56 -27.91 -39.45
N PHE A 980 -1.44 -27.97 -40.17
CA PHE A 980 -0.69 -29.20 -40.46
C PHE A 980 -0.16 -29.90 -39.20
N GLU A 981 0.26 -29.14 -38.20
CA GLU A 981 0.80 -29.67 -36.94
C GLU A 981 -0.22 -30.51 -36.15
N THR A 982 -1.51 -30.36 -36.44
CA THR A 982 -2.60 -31.12 -35.82
C THR A 982 -2.92 -32.44 -36.50
N ILE A 983 -2.27 -32.76 -37.64
CA ILE A 983 -2.46 -34.04 -38.34
C ILE A 983 -1.93 -35.19 -37.48
N TYR A 984 -2.75 -36.24 -37.34
CA TYR A 984 -2.42 -37.46 -36.63
C TYR A 984 -2.85 -38.72 -37.40
N PRO A 985 -2.21 -39.88 -37.15
CA PRO A 985 -0.93 -40.03 -36.42
C PRO A 985 0.24 -39.38 -37.17
N SER A 986 1.39 -39.23 -36.51
CA SER A 986 2.58 -38.60 -37.10
C SER A 986 3.04 -39.24 -38.42
N THR A 987 2.77 -40.53 -38.63
CA THR A 987 3.04 -41.21 -39.90
C THR A 987 2.26 -40.63 -41.08
N ALA A 988 1.00 -40.24 -40.87
CA ALA A 988 0.20 -39.56 -41.89
C ALA A 988 0.74 -38.15 -42.15
N ARG A 989 1.07 -37.42 -41.08
CA ARG A 989 1.68 -36.07 -41.16
C ARG A 989 2.99 -36.09 -41.96
N ASN A 990 3.85 -37.06 -41.70
CA ASN A 990 5.12 -37.24 -42.41
C ASN A 990 4.90 -37.56 -43.90
N GLU A 991 3.94 -38.41 -44.23
CA GLU A 991 3.60 -38.72 -45.62
C GLU A 991 3.06 -37.46 -46.35
N VAL A 992 2.18 -36.69 -45.71
CA VAL A 992 1.67 -35.42 -46.26
C VAL A 992 2.82 -34.47 -46.61
N MET A 993 3.74 -34.22 -45.66
CA MET A 993 4.91 -33.39 -45.92
C MET A 993 5.78 -33.94 -47.04
N ALA A 994 6.02 -35.26 -47.05
CA ALA A 994 6.81 -35.90 -48.10
C ALA A 994 6.23 -35.67 -49.51
N ARG A 995 4.90 -35.70 -49.65
CA ARG A 995 4.23 -35.43 -50.93
C ARG A 995 4.30 -33.96 -51.34
N VAL A 996 4.16 -33.03 -50.38
CA VAL A 996 4.35 -31.60 -50.62
C VAL A 996 5.78 -31.32 -51.09
N LEU A 997 6.79 -31.87 -50.42
CA LEU A 997 8.20 -31.64 -50.77
C LEU A 997 8.58 -32.25 -52.13
N LYS A 998 8.07 -33.45 -52.45
CA LYS A 998 8.20 -34.03 -53.81
C LYS A 998 7.53 -33.15 -54.86
N PHE A 999 6.34 -32.62 -54.57
CA PHE A 999 5.67 -31.67 -55.45
C PHE A 999 6.46 -30.37 -55.61
N PHE A 1000 7.26 -29.95 -54.64
CA PHE A 1000 8.16 -28.80 -54.79
C PHE A 1000 9.46 -29.11 -55.53
N GLY A 1001 9.74 -30.38 -55.81
CA GLY A 1001 10.91 -30.84 -56.56
C GLY A 1001 12.08 -31.26 -55.69
N PHE A 1002 11.86 -31.54 -54.41
CA PHE A 1002 12.89 -32.09 -53.53
C PHE A 1002 12.97 -33.61 -53.70
N GLU A 1003 14.19 -34.15 -53.62
CA GLU A 1003 14.46 -35.58 -53.59
C GLU A 1003 14.70 -36.02 -52.14
N SER A 1004 14.19 -37.18 -51.76
CA SER A 1004 14.38 -37.73 -50.41
C SER A 1004 15.75 -38.39 -50.28
N ASP A 1005 16.48 -38.08 -49.21
CA ASP A 1005 17.74 -38.76 -48.88
C ASP A 1005 17.53 -40.19 -48.32
N TYR A 1006 16.27 -40.63 -48.10
CA TYR A 1006 15.96 -41.88 -47.40
C TYR A 1006 15.77 -43.11 -48.28
N SER A 1007 16.56 -44.14 -47.93
CA SER A 1007 16.47 -45.55 -48.32
C SER A 1007 15.50 -46.39 -47.47
N VAL A 1008 14.52 -45.77 -46.78
CA VAL A 1008 13.80 -46.40 -45.64
C VAL A 1008 12.26 -46.49 -45.78
N PHE A 1009 11.65 -46.14 -46.92
CA PHE A 1009 10.27 -46.60 -47.14
C PHE A 1009 10.27 -48.12 -47.37
N PRO A 1010 9.45 -48.92 -46.66
CA PRO A 1010 9.14 -50.25 -47.16
C PRO A 1010 8.55 -50.04 -48.55
N LYS A 1011 9.13 -50.71 -49.56
CA LYS A 1011 8.48 -50.87 -50.86
C LYS A 1011 7.14 -51.58 -50.62
N SER A 1012 6.08 -50.84 -50.31
CA SER A 1012 4.73 -51.31 -50.56
C SER A 1012 4.56 -51.21 -52.07
N GLY A 1013 4.61 -52.38 -52.71
CA GLY A 1013 4.58 -52.47 -54.16
C GLY A 1013 3.28 -51.93 -54.70
N PHE A 1014 3.35 -50.89 -55.53
CA PHE A 1014 2.45 -50.72 -56.66
C PHE A 1014 3.29 -50.29 -57.85
N ALA A 1015 3.42 -51.23 -58.78
CA ALA A 1015 3.96 -50.98 -60.11
C ALA A 1015 3.01 -50.04 -60.86
N LEU A 1016 3.62 -49.10 -61.60
CA LEU A 1016 2.96 -48.31 -62.63
C LEU A 1016 2.18 -49.22 -63.60
N HIS A 1017 0.92 -48.87 -63.83
CA HIS A 1017 0.23 -49.15 -65.08
C HIS A 1017 -0.30 -47.85 -65.68
#